data_AF-A0A9P7B0Q1-F1
#
_entry.id   AF-A0A9P7B0Q1-F1
#
_cell.length_a   1.000
_cell.length_b   1.000
_cell.length_c   1.000
_cell.angle_alpha   90.00
_cell.angle_beta   90.00
_cell.angle_gamma   90.00
#
_symmetry.space_group_name_H-M   'P 1'
#
loop_
_entity.id
_entity.type
_entity.pdbx_description
1 polymer ?
#
loop_
_entity_poly.entity_id
_entity_poly.type
_entity_poly.pdbx_seq_one_letter_code
_entity_poly.pdbx_strand_id
1 'polypeptide(L)'
;MTTRQMELLAPLANPLPDLPPGEPFTTEQWTILMAIMDTIIPSIRREPLANDKITQLAVSDVQYNAAIAHLKKTVVDAPTNDALDEYLDERPSASPRFQSLLKRYLGHYAPEDAKKGLSFVLSTLNTRVGSRLLTGYTTPLNQQPIAVRQSILDSWRDSYLPPLNAIHKQMSFAGKSLWLKTSTTAAPMMGFPISPDHYKPGPHFEYDFLQFAQSPEPEIIETDVVIVGSGCGGAVCAKNLAEAGHKVLVVEKSYYYPPSQLPMTEESAGVHLFENGGTINTDDGSVAVIAGSNWGGGGTVNWSASLQTQGFVRKEWAQDRGLTFFETAEFQSCLDRVCHRMGVSADHIRHNHGNECLMEGSRKLGYHAKAVPQNTGGDEHYCGHCSLGCGAAQKQGPVVSWLPDAAKAGAKFIEGFKVDHVMFDETSGTKKAIGVKGTWTSRNSNGGTDGSLEDRRTREIIVKAKKVIISSGTLWSPIILMNSGLKNWQIGRNLYLHPVNLLAGVWKEDVKPWEGGILTSVCTSFENLDGHGHGVKLETTVMTPALFLTLMNWNSGLDFKLQALKLRHTNGYISIARDRDTGRIYPDPVSRSPRIEYSPSAFDRAHVTEGLLALAKLCYVTGATEIHPCIQGVKPFIRDLDVVPSPQDVDPGITDPSFAAWLAELKRIGNKPPVGTFACAHQMGSNRMSTREKDGVVDPKGRVWGTEGLYVSDASVFPSASGVNPMITNMAISDWISRGVSKELGGRMEARL
;
A
#
# COMPACT_ATOMS: atom_id res chain seq x y z
N MET A 1 27.67 -42.02 0.68
CA MET A 1 27.63 -40.62 0.23
C MET A 1 26.32 -40.03 0.71
N THR A 2 26.38 -39.24 1.78
CA THR A 2 25.24 -38.73 2.52
C THR A 2 24.68 -37.46 1.89
N THR A 3 23.38 -37.47 1.68
CA THR A 3 22.53 -36.37 1.23
C THR A 3 22.61 -35.23 2.25
N ARG A 4 23.35 -34.16 1.93
CA ARG A 4 23.21 -32.88 2.66
C ARG A 4 21.85 -32.30 2.29
N GLN A 5 20.91 -32.33 3.23
CA GLN A 5 19.82 -31.36 3.28
C GLN A 5 20.46 -29.97 3.19
N MET A 6 20.26 -29.28 2.07
CA MET A 6 20.44 -27.84 2.02
C MET A 6 19.29 -27.24 2.83
N GLU A 7 19.58 -26.75 4.04
CA GLU A 7 18.63 -25.98 4.82
C GLU A 7 18.10 -24.82 3.96
N LEU A 8 16.78 -24.79 3.75
CA LEU A 8 16.07 -23.63 3.23
C LEU A 8 16.29 -22.48 4.21
N LEU A 9 17.21 -21.56 3.89
CA LEU A 9 17.48 -20.38 4.70
C LEU A 9 16.32 -19.38 4.54
N ALA A 10 15.23 -19.56 5.27
CA ALA A 10 14.25 -18.50 5.49
C ALA A 10 14.95 -17.31 6.19
N PRO A 11 14.52 -16.05 5.95
CA PRO A 11 15.00 -14.93 6.76
C PRO A 11 14.75 -15.21 8.25
N LEU A 12 15.62 -14.69 9.11
CA LEU A 12 15.40 -14.78 10.55
C LEU A 12 14.06 -14.13 10.90
N ALA A 13 13.28 -14.82 11.74
CA ALA A 13 11.98 -14.33 12.16
C ALA A 13 12.13 -13.00 12.91
N ASN A 14 11.27 -12.04 12.58
CA ASN A 14 11.13 -10.79 13.34
C ASN A 14 9.82 -10.86 14.11
N PRO A 15 9.87 -11.15 15.42
CA PRO A 15 8.66 -11.18 16.22
C PRO A 15 7.96 -9.81 16.18
N LEU A 16 6.64 -9.84 16.36
CA LEU A 16 5.86 -8.60 16.41
C LEU A 16 6.12 -7.89 17.75
N PRO A 17 6.02 -6.54 17.80
CA PRO A 17 5.96 -5.80 19.06
C PRO A 17 4.88 -6.36 19.99
N ASP A 18 4.91 -6.08 21.29
CA ASP A 18 3.84 -6.52 22.19
C ASP A 18 2.47 -5.94 21.82
N LEU A 19 1.40 -6.55 22.34
CA LEU A 19 0.05 -6.02 22.18
C LEU A 19 -0.09 -4.67 22.92
N PRO A 20 -1.00 -3.80 22.46
CA PRO A 20 -1.23 -2.53 23.12
C PRO A 20 -1.70 -2.77 24.57
N PRO A 21 -1.32 -1.89 25.52
CA PRO A 21 -1.79 -2.01 26.89
C PRO A 21 -3.30 -1.74 26.97
N GLY A 22 -4.03 -2.61 27.69
CA GLY A 22 -5.48 -2.52 27.87
C GLY A 22 -6.29 -3.19 26.76
N GLU A 23 -7.58 -3.41 27.03
CA GLU A 23 -8.51 -4.00 26.06
C GLU A 23 -9.38 -2.90 25.42
N PRO A 24 -9.45 -2.80 24.08
CA PRO A 24 -10.24 -1.76 23.40
C PRO A 24 -11.75 -1.97 23.55
N PHE A 25 -12.18 -3.18 23.93
CA PHE A 25 -13.59 -3.58 24.01
C PHE A 25 -13.83 -4.52 25.21
N THR A 26 -15.06 -4.58 25.71
CA THR A 26 -15.45 -5.53 26.77
C THR A 26 -15.51 -6.97 26.24
N THR A 27 -15.55 -7.97 27.13
CA THR A 27 -15.69 -9.39 26.77
C THR A 27 -16.91 -9.66 25.89
N GLU A 28 -18.04 -9.03 26.18
CA GLU A 28 -19.29 -9.17 25.41
C GLU A 28 -19.15 -8.56 24.02
N GLN A 29 -18.53 -7.38 23.92
CA GLN A 29 -18.27 -6.73 22.65
C GLN A 29 -17.32 -7.56 21.77
N TRP A 30 -16.26 -8.12 22.37
CA TRP A 30 -15.36 -9.07 21.69
C TRP A 30 -16.10 -10.31 21.20
N THR A 31 -17.05 -10.83 21.96
CA THR A 31 -17.86 -11.98 21.56
C THR A 31 -18.70 -11.67 20.31
N ILE A 32 -19.36 -10.51 20.27
CA ILE A 32 -20.12 -10.06 19.09
C ILE A 32 -19.19 -9.83 17.89
N LEU A 33 -18.02 -9.20 18.12
CA LEU A 33 -17.05 -8.93 17.07
C LEU A 33 -16.51 -10.23 16.44
N MET A 34 -16.20 -11.24 17.26
CA MET A 34 -15.81 -12.57 16.76
C MET A 34 -16.94 -13.25 16.01
N ALA A 35 -18.20 -13.08 16.43
CA ALA A 35 -19.33 -13.60 15.66
C ALA A 35 -19.45 -12.94 14.26
N ILE A 36 -19.12 -11.65 14.12
CA ILE A 36 -19.01 -10.97 12.82
C ILE A 36 -17.87 -11.58 11.99
N MET A 37 -16.68 -11.72 12.58
CA MET A 37 -15.50 -12.28 11.89
C MET A 37 -15.73 -13.73 11.42
N ASP A 38 -16.31 -14.58 12.27
CA ASP A 38 -16.72 -15.95 11.93
C ASP A 38 -17.83 -16.00 10.88
N THR A 39 -18.57 -14.92 10.66
CA THR A 39 -19.55 -14.88 9.55
C THR A 39 -18.86 -14.54 8.24
N ILE A 40 -17.85 -13.67 8.27
CA ILE A 40 -17.06 -13.29 7.09
C ILE A 40 -16.21 -14.47 6.62
N ILE A 41 -15.54 -15.17 7.55
CA ILE A 41 -14.75 -16.37 7.32
C ILE A 41 -15.30 -17.52 8.19
N PRO A 42 -16.35 -18.22 7.75
CA PRO A 42 -16.98 -19.26 8.53
C PRO A 42 -16.22 -20.59 8.47
N SER A 43 -16.39 -21.38 9.54
CA SER A 43 -16.24 -22.83 9.47
C SER A 43 -17.37 -23.37 8.59
N ILE A 44 -17.04 -24.10 7.53
CA ILE A 44 -17.98 -24.63 6.56
C ILE A 44 -17.91 -26.15 6.61
N ARG A 45 -19.06 -26.78 6.85
CA ARG A 45 -19.19 -28.24 6.94
C ARG A 45 -20.33 -28.73 6.06
N ARG A 46 -20.19 -29.93 5.51
CA ARG A 46 -21.30 -30.60 4.81
C ARG A 46 -22.42 -30.89 5.81
N GLU A 47 -23.68 -30.78 5.39
CA GLU A 47 -24.86 -30.96 6.25
C GLU A 47 -24.82 -32.21 7.16
N PRO A 48 -24.40 -33.41 6.70
CA PRO A 48 -24.31 -34.59 7.55
C PRO A 48 -23.27 -34.50 8.68
N LEU A 49 -22.28 -33.60 8.53
CA LEU A 49 -21.16 -33.41 9.44
C LEU A 49 -21.31 -32.16 10.32
N ALA A 50 -22.22 -31.24 9.96
CA ALA A 50 -22.47 -30.02 10.71
C ALA A 50 -23.26 -30.33 11.99
N ASN A 51 -22.71 -29.98 13.15
CA ASN A 51 -23.31 -30.27 14.46
C ASN A 51 -23.66 -29.01 15.28
N ASP A 52 -23.17 -27.84 14.87
CA ASP A 52 -23.48 -26.56 15.53
C ASP A 52 -23.73 -25.43 14.52
N LYS A 53 -25.00 -25.03 14.36
CA LYS A 53 -25.40 -23.97 13.41
C LYS A 53 -24.93 -22.56 13.82
N ILE A 54 -24.52 -22.35 15.07
CA ILE A 54 -24.05 -21.07 15.59
C ILE A 54 -22.59 -20.83 15.18
N THR A 55 -21.79 -21.89 15.06
CA THR A 55 -20.36 -21.79 14.75
C THR A 55 -20.00 -22.33 13.36
N GLN A 56 -20.88 -23.13 12.75
CA GLN A 56 -20.65 -23.77 11.45
C GLN A 56 -21.74 -23.37 10.44
N LEU A 57 -21.30 -23.07 9.22
CA LEU A 57 -22.16 -22.95 8.05
C LEU A 57 -22.32 -24.34 7.41
N ALA A 58 -23.52 -24.89 7.49
CA ALA A 58 -23.87 -26.13 6.81
C ALA A 58 -24.10 -25.88 5.31
N VAL A 59 -23.44 -26.65 4.45
CA VAL A 59 -23.65 -26.65 3.00
C VAL A 59 -24.15 -28.02 2.55
N SER A 60 -25.11 -28.06 1.63
CA SER A 60 -25.61 -29.33 1.08
C SER A 60 -24.54 -30.02 0.24
N ASP A 61 -24.60 -31.35 0.12
CA ASP A 61 -23.70 -32.10 -0.75
C ASP A 61 -23.81 -31.66 -2.21
N VAL A 62 -25.00 -31.22 -2.65
CA VAL A 62 -25.22 -30.66 -3.99
C VAL A 62 -24.42 -29.38 -4.18
N GLN A 63 -24.50 -28.45 -3.23
CA GLN A 63 -23.77 -27.18 -3.29
C GLN A 63 -22.25 -27.40 -3.24
N TYR A 64 -21.79 -28.29 -2.36
CA TYR A 64 -20.38 -28.66 -2.26
C TYR A 64 -19.87 -29.26 -3.59
N ASN A 65 -20.54 -30.28 -4.11
CA ASN A 65 -20.13 -30.94 -5.34
C ASN A 65 -20.16 -29.99 -6.55
N ALA A 66 -21.13 -29.08 -6.62
CA ALA A 66 -21.20 -28.06 -7.66
C ALA A 66 -20.00 -27.08 -7.58
N ALA A 67 -19.62 -26.64 -6.38
CA ALA A 67 -18.46 -25.79 -6.17
C ALA A 67 -17.16 -26.47 -6.60
N ILE A 68 -16.96 -27.75 -6.24
CA ILE A 68 -15.77 -28.52 -6.63
C ILE A 68 -15.73 -28.78 -8.12
N ALA A 69 -16.88 -29.13 -8.74
CA ALA A 69 -16.98 -29.32 -10.18
C ALA A 69 -16.64 -28.02 -10.93
N HIS A 70 -17.12 -26.87 -10.44
CA HIS A 70 -16.80 -25.58 -11.01
C HIS A 70 -15.30 -25.25 -10.87
N LEU A 71 -14.69 -25.45 -9.70
CA LEU A 71 -13.24 -25.29 -9.52
C LEU A 71 -12.45 -26.12 -10.53
N LYS A 72 -12.77 -27.42 -10.68
CA LYS A 72 -12.12 -28.32 -11.65
C LYS A 72 -12.35 -27.92 -13.11
N LYS A 73 -13.48 -27.28 -13.43
CA LYS A 73 -13.76 -26.75 -14.78
C LYS A 73 -12.90 -25.51 -15.07
N THR A 74 -12.70 -24.66 -14.05
CA THR A 74 -12.00 -23.39 -14.19
C THR A 74 -10.48 -23.53 -14.08
N VAL A 75 -9.93 -24.45 -13.28
CA VAL A 75 -8.47 -24.56 -13.02
C VAL A 75 -7.95 -26.00 -13.09
N VAL A 76 -6.68 -26.21 -13.47
CA VAL A 76 -6.09 -27.57 -13.63
C VAL A 76 -5.67 -28.26 -12.33
N ASP A 77 -5.28 -27.52 -11.28
CA ASP A 77 -4.74 -28.07 -10.03
C ASP A 77 -5.72 -27.93 -8.84
N ALA A 78 -7.02 -28.12 -9.08
CA ALA A 78 -8.01 -27.98 -8.02
C ALA A 78 -7.76 -28.95 -6.85
N PRO A 79 -7.86 -28.49 -5.58
CA PRO A 79 -7.57 -29.33 -4.41
C PRO A 79 -8.42 -30.61 -4.31
N THR A 80 -7.89 -31.62 -3.62
CA THR A 80 -8.63 -32.86 -3.30
C THR A 80 -9.69 -32.63 -2.22
N ASN A 81 -10.70 -33.49 -2.17
CA ASN A 81 -11.81 -33.36 -1.20
C ASN A 81 -11.32 -33.38 0.26
N ASP A 82 -10.30 -34.17 0.60
CA ASP A 82 -9.83 -34.32 1.99
C ASP A 82 -9.10 -33.05 2.49
N ALA A 83 -8.27 -32.43 1.65
CA ALA A 83 -7.57 -31.18 1.99
C ALA A 83 -8.53 -29.98 2.08
N LEU A 84 -9.65 -30.04 1.36
CA LEU A 84 -10.69 -29.00 1.40
C LEU A 84 -11.42 -28.96 2.74
N ASP A 85 -11.66 -30.11 3.38
CA ASP A 85 -12.46 -30.15 4.62
C ASP A 85 -11.76 -29.44 5.80
N GLU A 86 -10.42 -29.47 5.89
CA GLU A 86 -9.67 -28.72 6.92
C GLU A 86 -9.67 -27.21 6.62
N TYR A 87 -9.37 -26.83 5.38
CA TYR A 87 -9.38 -25.44 4.92
C TYR A 87 -10.75 -24.76 5.09
N LEU A 88 -11.82 -25.48 4.75
CA LEU A 88 -13.19 -24.99 4.88
C LEU A 88 -13.62 -24.87 6.34
N ASP A 89 -13.08 -25.67 7.26
CA ASP A 89 -13.40 -25.60 8.69
C ASP A 89 -12.71 -24.44 9.44
N GLU A 90 -11.60 -23.93 8.92
CA GLU A 90 -10.86 -22.88 9.62
C GLU A 90 -11.71 -21.60 9.84
N ARG A 91 -11.70 -21.05 11.06
CA ARG A 91 -12.44 -19.82 11.40
C ARG A 91 -11.65 -18.88 12.32
N PRO A 92 -11.90 -17.55 12.26
CA PRO A 92 -11.23 -16.54 13.07
C PRO A 92 -11.22 -16.78 14.57
N SER A 93 -12.37 -17.09 15.17
CA SER A 93 -12.49 -17.24 16.63
C SER A 93 -11.72 -18.43 17.21
N ALA A 94 -11.36 -19.41 16.37
CA ALA A 94 -10.53 -20.54 16.75
C ALA A 94 -9.02 -20.27 16.61
N SER A 95 -8.61 -19.13 16.05
CA SER A 95 -7.21 -18.77 15.80
C SER A 95 -6.69 -17.72 16.80
N PRO A 96 -5.80 -18.10 17.75
CA PRO A 96 -5.17 -17.14 18.65
C PRO A 96 -4.35 -16.07 17.91
N ARG A 97 -3.72 -16.44 16.78
CA ARG A 97 -2.95 -15.52 15.93
C ARG A 97 -3.85 -14.45 15.31
N PHE A 98 -5.00 -14.86 14.77
CA PHE A 98 -6.01 -13.92 14.24
C PHE A 98 -6.45 -12.94 15.32
N GLN A 99 -6.82 -13.44 16.50
CA GLN A 99 -7.30 -12.60 17.61
C GLN A 99 -6.24 -11.60 18.07
N SER A 100 -4.98 -12.03 18.19
CA SER A 100 -3.86 -11.16 18.54
C SER A 100 -3.65 -10.05 17.50
N LEU A 101 -3.66 -10.39 16.20
CA LEU A 101 -3.47 -9.40 15.14
C LEU A 101 -4.66 -8.43 15.03
N LEU A 102 -5.89 -8.89 15.27
CA LEU A 102 -7.06 -8.03 15.34
C LEU A 102 -6.99 -7.06 16.54
N LYS A 103 -6.56 -7.54 17.71
CA LYS A 103 -6.31 -6.69 18.88
C LYS A 103 -5.27 -5.61 18.59
N ARG A 104 -4.18 -5.97 17.91
CA ARG A 104 -3.16 -5.02 17.45
C ARG A 104 -3.75 -3.97 16.52
N TYR A 105 -4.52 -4.39 15.52
CA TYR A 105 -5.16 -3.49 14.56
C TYR A 105 -6.09 -2.50 15.26
N LEU A 106 -6.99 -2.99 16.11
CA LEU A 106 -7.95 -2.15 16.81
C LEU A 106 -7.29 -1.27 17.88
N GLY A 107 -6.28 -1.76 18.60
CA GLY A 107 -5.65 -1.02 19.68
C GLY A 107 -4.66 0.04 19.23
N HIS A 108 -3.84 -0.24 18.20
CA HIS A 108 -2.80 0.70 17.75
C HIS A 108 -3.21 1.57 16.56
N TYR A 109 -4.01 1.05 15.64
CA TYR A 109 -4.19 1.69 14.32
C TYR A 109 -5.58 2.31 14.15
N ALA A 110 -6.61 1.80 14.81
CA ALA A 110 -7.96 2.34 14.71
C ALA A 110 -8.09 3.68 15.48
N PRO A 111 -8.59 4.75 14.83
CA PRO A 111 -8.88 6.02 15.50
C PRO A 111 -9.87 5.88 16.67
N GLU A 112 -9.78 6.78 17.64
CA GLU A 112 -10.58 6.72 18.87
C GLU A 112 -12.09 6.91 18.61
N ASP A 113 -12.46 7.78 17.67
CA ASP A 113 -13.83 7.95 17.19
C ASP A 113 -14.37 6.69 16.51
N ALA A 114 -13.55 6.03 15.68
CA ALA A 114 -13.92 4.75 15.05
C ALA A 114 -14.12 3.64 16.09
N LYS A 115 -13.24 3.53 17.10
CA LYS A 115 -13.39 2.57 18.21
C LYS A 115 -14.67 2.82 19.01
N LYS A 116 -14.98 4.08 19.35
CA LYS A 116 -16.22 4.44 20.07
C LYS A 116 -17.46 4.10 19.26
N GLY A 117 -17.45 4.41 17.96
CA GLY A 117 -18.54 4.07 17.04
C GLY A 117 -18.78 2.56 16.98
N LEU A 118 -17.72 1.76 16.82
CA LEU A 118 -17.80 0.31 16.82
C LEU A 118 -18.26 -0.25 18.17
N SER A 119 -17.72 0.26 19.29
CA SER A 119 -18.12 -0.09 20.66
C SER A 119 -19.62 0.07 20.88
N PHE A 120 -20.18 1.21 20.47
CA PHE A 120 -21.62 1.47 20.55
C PHE A 120 -22.45 0.43 19.76
N VAL A 121 -22.04 0.12 18.53
CA VAL A 121 -22.73 -0.87 17.70
C VAL A 121 -22.66 -2.26 18.32
N LEU A 122 -21.48 -2.70 18.76
CA LEU A 122 -21.28 -4.02 19.37
C LEU A 122 -22.13 -4.18 20.65
N SER A 123 -22.18 -3.15 21.50
CA SER A 123 -23.05 -3.16 22.69
C SER A 123 -24.53 -3.22 22.32
N THR A 124 -24.94 -2.50 21.27
CA THR A 124 -26.35 -2.48 20.82
C THR A 124 -26.78 -3.86 20.32
N LEU A 125 -25.93 -4.54 19.54
CA LEU A 125 -26.13 -5.89 19.02
C LEU A 125 -26.15 -6.99 20.09
N ASN A 126 -25.70 -6.69 21.32
CA ASN A 126 -25.75 -7.63 22.44
C ASN A 126 -27.12 -7.62 23.15
N THR A 127 -27.98 -6.63 22.90
CA THR A 127 -29.31 -6.52 23.51
C THR A 127 -30.41 -6.97 22.56
N ARG A 128 -31.53 -7.49 23.07
CA ARG A 128 -32.67 -7.90 22.22
C ARG A 128 -33.28 -6.74 21.42
N VAL A 129 -33.45 -5.59 22.08
CA VAL A 129 -34.04 -4.38 21.47
C VAL A 129 -33.09 -3.80 20.43
N GLY A 130 -31.81 -3.65 20.77
CA GLY A 130 -30.80 -3.14 19.85
C GLY A 130 -30.56 -4.08 18.66
N SER A 131 -30.57 -5.39 18.88
CA SER A 131 -30.51 -6.37 17.79
C SER A 131 -31.69 -6.21 16.83
N ARG A 132 -32.92 -6.04 17.36
CA ARG A 132 -34.10 -5.84 16.51
C ARG A 132 -33.97 -4.57 15.67
N LEU A 133 -33.41 -3.51 16.26
CA LEU A 133 -33.18 -2.23 15.58
C LEU A 133 -32.14 -2.36 14.46
N LEU A 134 -31.01 -3.02 14.70
CA LEU A 134 -29.87 -3.03 13.76
C LEU A 134 -29.86 -4.20 12.78
N THR A 135 -30.58 -5.28 13.08
CA THR A 135 -30.55 -6.52 12.28
C THR A 135 -31.93 -6.95 11.80
N GLY A 136 -33.00 -6.39 12.37
CA GLY A 136 -34.36 -6.89 12.18
C GLY A 136 -34.69 -8.13 13.01
N TYR A 137 -33.77 -8.65 13.85
CA TYR A 137 -34.02 -9.83 14.69
C TYR A 137 -33.91 -9.51 16.19
N THR A 138 -34.78 -10.10 17.02
CA THR A 138 -34.71 -9.93 18.49
C THR A 138 -33.64 -10.78 19.16
N THR A 139 -33.15 -11.83 18.48
CA THR A 139 -32.05 -12.68 18.95
C THR A 139 -30.72 -11.96 18.72
N PRO A 140 -29.85 -11.83 19.75
CA PRO A 140 -28.51 -11.27 19.63
C PRO A 140 -27.67 -11.91 18.52
N LEU A 141 -26.83 -11.11 17.86
CA LEU A 141 -26.08 -11.54 16.66
C LEU A 141 -25.26 -12.82 16.90
N ASN A 142 -24.53 -12.90 18.00
CA ASN A 142 -23.71 -14.07 18.37
C ASN A 142 -24.51 -15.33 18.67
N GLN A 143 -25.82 -15.23 18.88
CA GLN A 143 -26.71 -16.37 19.12
C GLN A 143 -27.46 -16.79 17.84
N GLN A 144 -27.34 -16.01 16.76
CA GLN A 144 -27.93 -16.36 15.47
C GLN A 144 -27.11 -17.46 14.78
N PRO A 145 -27.77 -18.33 13.99
CA PRO A 145 -27.07 -19.22 13.06
C PRO A 145 -26.22 -18.43 12.04
N ILE A 146 -25.11 -19.00 11.57
CA ILE A 146 -24.22 -18.32 10.60
C ILE A 146 -24.98 -17.88 9.34
N ALA A 147 -25.87 -18.72 8.82
CA ALA A 147 -26.69 -18.38 7.65
C ALA A 147 -27.56 -17.12 7.87
N VAL A 148 -28.07 -16.92 9.10
CA VAL A 148 -28.83 -15.72 9.46
C VAL A 148 -27.91 -14.51 9.60
N ARG A 149 -26.73 -14.68 10.22
CA ARG A 149 -25.74 -13.60 10.32
C ARG A 149 -25.25 -13.13 8.94
N GLN A 150 -25.10 -14.04 7.99
CA GLN A 150 -24.73 -13.69 6.62
C GLN A 150 -25.80 -12.79 5.99
N SER A 151 -27.08 -13.14 6.10
CA SER A 151 -28.19 -12.30 5.64
C SER A 151 -28.21 -10.91 6.33
N ILE A 152 -27.81 -10.83 7.60
CA ILE A 152 -27.68 -9.55 8.32
C ILE A 152 -26.56 -8.72 7.70
N LEU A 153 -25.38 -9.30 7.46
CA LEU A 153 -24.25 -8.60 6.82
C LEU A 153 -24.58 -8.15 5.39
N ASP A 154 -25.30 -8.97 4.62
CA ASP A 154 -25.82 -8.59 3.31
C ASP A 154 -26.75 -7.37 3.41
N SER A 155 -27.63 -7.33 4.41
CA SER A 155 -28.51 -6.17 4.64
C SER A 155 -27.75 -4.90 5.02
N TRP A 156 -26.60 -5.03 5.72
CA TRP A 156 -25.76 -3.90 6.08
C TRP A 156 -24.98 -3.36 4.88
N ARG A 157 -24.52 -4.24 3.99
CA ARG A 157 -23.84 -3.88 2.75
C ARG A 157 -24.69 -2.94 1.90
N ASP A 158 -25.98 -3.22 1.80
CA ASP A 158 -26.90 -2.46 0.95
C ASP A 158 -27.69 -1.40 1.76
N SER A 159 -27.28 -1.13 3.00
CA SER A 159 -27.99 -0.23 3.92
C SER A 159 -27.83 1.24 3.54
N TYR A 160 -28.93 1.99 3.64
CA TYR A 160 -28.94 3.46 3.55
C TYR A 160 -28.40 4.14 4.82
N LEU A 161 -28.17 3.40 5.92
CA LEU A 161 -27.56 3.92 7.13
C LEU A 161 -26.03 3.85 7.00
N PRO A 162 -25.31 4.99 6.87
CA PRO A 162 -23.87 4.98 6.61
C PRO A 162 -23.04 4.16 7.61
N PRO A 163 -23.35 4.15 8.93
CA PRO A 163 -22.59 3.34 9.88
C PRO A 163 -22.64 1.83 9.60
N LEU A 164 -23.78 1.28 9.17
CA LEU A 164 -23.92 -0.17 8.94
C LEU A 164 -23.15 -0.61 7.68
N ASN A 165 -23.25 0.17 6.60
CA ASN A 165 -22.45 -0.07 5.39
C ASN A 165 -20.94 0.02 5.69
N ALA A 166 -20.53 1.03 6.47
CA ALA A 166 -19.14 1.17 6.89
C ALA A 166 -18.65 -0.02 7.72
N ILE A 167 -19.46 -0.52 8.66
CA ILE A 167 -19.12 -1.70 9.45
C ILE A 167 -18.98 -2.93 8.57
N HIS A 168 -19.94 -3.22 7.69
CA HIS A 168 -19.83 -4.34 6.75
C HIS A 168 -18.52 -4.24 5.96
N LYS A 169 -18.23 -3.09 5.36
CA LYS A 169 -17.03 -2.86 4.55
C LYS A 169 -15.74 -3.06 5.33
N GLN A 170 -15.61 -2.40 6.48
CA GLN A 170 -14.39 -2.45 7.30
C GLN A 170 -14.17 -3.81 7.94
N MET A 171 -15.23 -4.46 8.43
CA MET A 171 -15.12 -5.80 9.02
C MET A 171 -14.81 -6.85 7.96
N SER A 172 -15.46 -6.80 6.78
CA SER A 172 -15.15 -7.69 5.67
C SER A 172 -13.71 -7.52 5.18
N PHE A 173 -13.21 -6.29 5.09
CA PHE A 173 -11.80 -6.01 4.77
C PHE A 173 -10.86 -6.61 5.83
N ALA A 174 -11.08 -6.30 7.10
CA ALA A 174 -10.24 -6.76 8.20
C ALA A 174 -10.25 -8.30 8.34
N GLY A 175 -11.44 -8.91 8.31
CA GLY A 175 -11.62 -10.36 8.41
C GLY A 175 -10.85 -11.11 7.32
N LYS A 176 -10.98 -10.67 6.05
CA LYS A 176 -10.21 -11.24 4.93
C LYS A 176 -8.72 -11.04 5.09
N SER A 177 -8.28 -9.80 5.35
CA SER A 177 -6.85 -9.46 5.45
C SER A 177 -6.14 -10.24 6.57
N LEU A 178 -6.74 -10.29 7.76
CA LEU A 178 -6.16 -10.93 8.93
C LEU A 178 -6.19 -12.46 8.81
N TRP A 179 -7.26 -13.03 8.24
CA TRP A 179 -7.30 -14.47 7.98
C TRP A 179 -6.23 -14.89 6.98
N LEU A 180 -6.08 -14.18 5.86
CA LEU A 180 -5.03 -14.47 4.87
C LEU A 180 -3.61 -14.39 5.45
N LYS A 181 -3.37 -13.47 6.40
CA LYS A 181 -2.06 -13.31 7.07
C LYS A 181 -1.77 -14.37 8.12
N THR A 182 -2.79 -14.94 8.74
CA THR A 182 -2.64 -15.79 9.95
C THR A 182 -3.01 -17.26 9.73
N SER A 183 -3.75 -17.56 8.65
CA SER A 183 -4.23 -18.89 8.32
C SER A 183 -3.07 -19.87 8.10
N THR A 184 -3.20 -21.05 8.69
CA THR A 184 -2.24 -22.15 8.50
C THR A 184 -2.57 -23.01 7.29
N THR A 185 -3.80 -22.93 6.78
CA THR A 185 -4.27 -23.76 5.66
C THR A 185 -4.30 -22.99 4.33
N ALA A 186 -4.55 -21.68 4.35
CA ALA A 186 -4.80 -20.91 3.12
C ALA A 186 -3.59 -20.85 2.18
N ALA A 187 -2.42 -20.42 2.66
CA ALA A 187 -1.24 -20.29 1.81
C ALA A 187 -0.80 -21.64 1.18
N PRO A 188 -0.71 -22.75 1.95
CA PRO A 188 -0.47 -24.08 1.38
C PRO A 188 -1.51 -24.49 0.33
N MET A 189 -2.80 -24.26 0.60
CA MET A 189 -3.89 -24.62 -0.33
C MET A 189 -3.87 -23.81 -1.62
N MET A 190 -3.42 -22.56 -1.57
CA MET A 190 -3.20 -21.74 -2.76
C MET A 190 -1.90 -22.09 -3.49
N GLY A 191 -0.99 -22.83 -2.86
CA GLY A 191 0.38 -23.04 -3.36
C GLY A 191 1.26 -21.79 -3.27
N PHE A 192 0.88 -20.81 -2.45
CA PHE A 192 1.65 -19.57 -2.25
C PHE A 192 2.83 -19.84 -1.30
N PRO A 193 4.08 -19.56 -1.72
CA PRO A 193 5.23 -19.73 -0.85
C PRO A 193 5.30 -18.55 0.14
N ILE A 194 5.50 -18.84 1.42
CA ILE A 194 5.56 -17.82 2.49
C ILE A 194 6.77 -16.87 2.32
N SER A 195 7.82 -17.35 1.65
CA SER A 195 9.00 -16.58 1.25
C SER A 195 9.41 -17.01 -0.16
N PRO A 196 10.11 -16.17 -0.95
CA PRO A 196 10.59 -16.56 -2.27
C PRO A 196 11.34 -17.90 -2.25
N ASP A 197 11.07 -18.74 -3.25
CA ASP A 197 11.81 -19.99 -3.43
C ASP A 197 13.31 -19.69 -3.54
N HIS A 198 14.12 -20.53 -2.90
CA HIS A 198 15.58 -20.37 -2.86
C HIS A 198 16.06 -19.00 -2.33
N TYR A 199 15.38 -18.47 -1.30
CA TYR A 199 15.76 -17.23 -0.65
C TYR A 199 17.26 -17.18 -0.33
N LYS A 200 17.96 -16.23 -0.97
CA LYS A 200 19.36 -15.96 -0.72
C LYS A 200 19.50 -14.48 -0.36
N PRO A 201 19.79 -14.15 0.90
CA PRO A 201 20.04 -12.77 1.31
C PRO A 201 21.09 -12.12 0.41
N GLY A 202 20.73 -11.00 -0.18
CA GLY A 202 21.66 -10.18 -0.96
C GLY A 202 22.71 -9.48 -0.11
N PRO A 203 23.73 -8.89 -0.75
CA PRO A 203 24.68 -8.04 -0.06
C PRO A 203 23.95 -6.83 0.54
N HIS A 204 24.39 -6.36 1.69
CA HIS A 204 23.83 -5.18 2.32
C HIS A 204 24.91 -4.32 2.96
N PHE A 205 24.55 -3.06 3.19
CA PHE A 205 25.40 -2.14 3.91
C PHE A 205 25.13 -2.27 5.42
N GLU A 206 26.20 -2.38 6.19
CA GLU A 206 26.16 -2.39 7.65
C GLU A 206 26.15 -0.94 8.14
N TYR A 207 24.97 -0.46 8.55
CA TYR A 207 24.80 0.89 9.05
C TYR A 207 25.21 0.99 10.52
N ASP A 208 25.95 2.05 10.85
CA ASP A 208 26.25 2.45 12.22
C ASP A 208 25.20 3.46 12.71
N PHE A 209 24.21 2.97 13.46
CA PHE A 209 23.15 3.79 14.05
C PHE A 209 23.55 4.30 15.42
N LEU A 210 23.42 5.61 15.65
CA LEU A 210 23.68 6.20 16.97
C LEU A 210 22.73 5.60 18.02
N GLN A 211 23.29 5.22 19.16
CA GLN A 211 22.56 4.66 20.31
C GLN A 211 22.75 5.55 21.53
N PHE A 212 21.72 5.64 22.36
CA PHE A 212 21.71 6.53 23.52
C PHE A 212 21.42 5.76 24.81
N ALA A 213 22.09 6.14 25.89
CA ALA A 213 21.79 5.62 27.23
C ALA A 213 20.45 6.18 27.74
N GLN A 214 19.80 5.47 28.66
CA GLN A 214 18.60 5.97 29.34
C GLN A 214 18.98 7.18 30.19
N SER A 215 18.25 8.29 30.04
CA SER A 215 18.46 9.52 30.82
C SER A 215 17.17 10.34 30.86
N PRO A 216 16.84 11.01 31.98
CA PRO A 216 15.76 11.99 32.01
C PRO A 216 16.11 13.28 31.24
N GLU A 217 17.40 13.57 31.04
CA GLU A 217 17.85 14.74 30.29
C GLU A 217 17.89 14.46 28.77
N PRO A 218 17.48 15.43 27.93
CA PRO A 218 17.49 15.26 26.49
C PRO A 218 18.93 15.06 25.97
N GLU A 219 19.08 14.22 24.94
CA GLU A 219 20.33 14.19 24.17
C GLU A 219 20.35 15.35 23.17
N ILE A 220 21.47 16.09 23.12
CA ILE A 220 21.64 17.18 22.16
C ILE A 220 22.70 16.79 21.13
N ILE A 221 22.32 16.85 19.85
CA ILE A 221 23.20 16.54 18.72
C ILE A 221 23.30 17.77 17.82
N GLU A 222 24.49 18.07 17.31
CA GLU A 222 24.70 19.18 16.38
C GLU A 222 25.18 18.66 15.01
N THR A 223 24.61 19.22 13.94
CA THR A 223 24.93 18.86 12.55
C THR A 223 24.79 20.08 11.63
N ASP A 224 25.31 20.01 10.40
CA ASP A 224 25.03 21.07 9.43
C ASP A 224 23.60 20.91 8.89
N VAL A 225 23.22 19.69 8.53
CA VAL A 225 21.90 19.34 8.02
C VAL A 225 21.31 18.17 8.78
N VAL A 226 20.04 18.30 9.19
CA VAL A 226 19.21 17.17 9.63
C VAL A 226 18.15 16.87 8.57
N ILE A 227 18.01 15.59 8.22
CA ILE A 227 17.03 15.08 7.26
C ILE A 227 16.07 14.16 8.02
N VAL A 228 14.78 14.53 8.04
CA VAL A 228 13.74 13.81 8.77
C VAL A 228 13.00 12.85 7.83
N GLY A 229 13.35 11.57 7.90
CA GLY A 229 12.83 10.49 7.06
C GLY A 229 13.88 9.96 6.09
N SER A 230 14.03 8.63 6.05
CA SER A 230 15.02 7.92 5.23
C SER A 230 14.50 7.51 3.84
N GLY A 231 13.28 7.93 3.47
CA GLY A 231 12.61 7.57 2.22
C GLY A 231 13.31 8.10 0.95
N CYS A 232 12.67 7.90 -0.21
CA CYS A 232 13.25 8.26 -1.52
C CYS A 232 13.84 9.67 -1.60
N GLY A 233 13.12 10.68 -1.09
CA GLY A 233 13.61 12.06 -1.13
C GLY A 233 14.74 12.32 -0.13
N GLY A 234 14.60 11.81 1.10
CA GLY A 234 15.60 11.96 2.15
C GLY A 234 16.92 11.29 1.81
N ALA A 235 16.88 10.12 1.19
CA ALA A 235 18.08 9.37 0.79
C ALA A 235 18.89 10.08 -0.32
N VAL A 236 18.22 10.66 -1.33
CA VAL A 236 18.87 11.48 -2.35
C VAL A 236 19.51 12.72 -1.72
N CYS A 237 18.77 13.40 -0.84
CA CYS A 237 19.31 14.55 -0.11
C CYS A 237 20.54 14.18 0.72
N ALA A 238 20.49 13.07 1.45
CA ALA A 238 21.58 12.61 2.31
C ALA A 238 22.84 12.35 1.51
N LYS A 239 22.72 11.60 0.41
CA LYS A 239 23.84 11.30 -0.50
C LYS A 239 24.46 12.58 -1.04
N ASN A 240 23.66 13.44 -1.66
CA ASN A 240 24.16 14.67 -2.30
C ASN A 240 24.82 15.64 -1.31
N LEU A 241 24.26 15.79 -0.10
CA LEU A 241 24.79 16.71 0.90
C LEU A 241 26.04 16.17 1.59
N ALA A 242 26.07 14.86 1.89
CA ALA A 242 27.24 14.23 2.49
C ALA A 242 28.43 14.22 1.52
N GLU A 243 28.22 13.86 0.24
CA GLU A 243 29.27 13.91 -0.78
C GLU A 243 29.79 15.33 -1.05
N ALA A 244 28.96 16.35 -0.82
CA ALA A 244 29.38 17.74 -0.89
C ALA A 244 30.18 18.21 0.34
N GLY A 245 30.41 17.33 1.32
CA GLY A 245 31.25 17.56 2.49
C GLY A 245 30.53 18.15 3.70
N HIS A 246 29.21 18.19 3.71
CA HIS A 246 28.43 18.69 4.87
C HIS A 246 28.26 17.60 5.92
N LYS A 247 28.18 17.99 7.20
CA LYS A 247 27.77 17.06 8.27
C LYS A 247 26.27 16.80 8.13
N VAL A 248 25.91 15.56 7.84
CA VAL A 248 24.52 15.14 7.62
C VAL A 248 24.11 14.13 8.67
N LEU A 249 22.95 14.36 9.29
CA LEU A 249 22.25 13.41 10.15
C LEU A 249 20.91 13.05 9.52
N VAL A 250 20.68 11.77 9.23
CA VAL A 250 19.37 11.27 8.80
C VAL A 250 18.69 10.60 9.99
N VAL A 251 17.43 10.92 10.21
CA VAL A 251 16.64 10.37 11.31
C VAL A 251 15.39 9.67 10.78
N GLU A 252 15.10 8.46 11.28
CA GLU A 252 14.00 7.62 10.84
C GLU A 252 13.19 7.14 12.05
N LYS A 253 11.87 7.21 11.97
CA LYS A 253 10.97 6.75 13.06
C LYS A 253 10.93 5.23 13.17
N SER A 254 11.19 4.54 12.08
CA SER A 254 11.20 3.08 11.98
C SER A 254 12.61 2.51 12.08
N TYR A 255 12.74 1.20 11.82
CA TYR A 255 13.94 0.40 12.01
C TYR A 255 14.44 -0.18 10.67
N TYR A 256 15.74 -0.43 10.57
CA TYR A 256 16.37 -1.12 9.44
C TYR A 256 16.31 -2.64 9.62
N TYR A 257 15.90 -3.35 8.59
CA TYR A 257 15.95 -4.81 8.55
C TYR A 257 16.85 -5.22 7.38
N PRO A 258 18.04 -5.80 7.65
CA PRO A 258 18.91 -6.27 6.58
C PRO A 258 18.25 -7.44 5.83
N PRO A 259 18.68 -7.76 4.61
CA PRO A 259 18.14 -8.88 3.84
C PRO A 259 18.09 -10.22 4.60
N SER A 260 19.05 -10.51 5.48
CA SER A 260 19.03 -11.74 6.30
C SER A 260 17.90 -11.79 7.33
N GLN A 261 17.31 -10.63 7.66
CA GLN A 261 16.28 -10.44 8.67
C GLN A 261 15.09 -9.65 8.11
N LEU A 262 14.85 -9.67 6.79
CA LEU A 262 13.73 -8.92 6.22
C LEU A 262 12.41 -9.64 6.61
N PRO A 263 11.38 -8.93 7.12
CA PRO A 263 10.15 -9.55 7.60
C PRO A 263 9.24 -9.97 6.44
N MET A 264 9.59 -11.05 5.75
CA MET A 264 9.00 -11.46 4.46
C MET A 264 7.60 -12.10 4.55
N THR A 265 7.05 -12.34 5.75
CA THR A 265 5.67 -12.83 5.88
C THR A 265 4.70 -11.65 5.83
N GLU A 266 3.51 -11.81 5.23
CA GLU A 266 2.53 -10.71 5.13
C GLU A 266 2.03 -10.20 6.50
N GLU A 267 2.08 -11.06 7.54
CA GLU A 267 1.84 -10.67 8.93
C GLU A 267 2.93 -9.73 9.47
N SER A 268 4.20 -10.16 9.37
CA SER A 268 5.35 -9.43 9.93
C SER A 268 5.63 -8.16 9.11
N ALA A 269 5.61 -8.26 7.78
CA ALA A 269 5.74 -7.12 6.87
C ALA A 269 4.69 -6.05 7.15
N GLY A 270 3.43 -6.44 7.35
CA GLY A 270 2.34 -5.52 7.66
C GLY A 270 2.70 -4.58 8.80
N VAL A 271 3.23 -5.13 9.90
CA VAL A 271 3.55 -4.38 11.12
C VAL A 271 4.87 -3.59 11.01
N HIS A 272 5.91 -4.19 10.43
CA HIS A 272 7.25 -3.62 10.45
C HIS A 272 7.55 -2.73 9.24
N LEU A 273 6.88 -2.94 8.11
CA LEU A 273 7.19 -2.27 6.85
C LEU A 273 6.16 -1.24 6.41
N PHE A 274 4.93 -1.32 6.90
CA PHE A 274 3.84 -0.45 6.47
C PHE A 274 3.29 0.42 7.61
N GLU A 275 2.92 1.64 7.27
CA GLU A 275 2.21 2.53 8.18
C GLU A 275 0.87 1.91 8.60
N ASN A 276 0.54 2.00 9.88
CA ASN A 276 -0.68 1.47 10.47
C ASN A 276 -0.97 0.00 10.09
N GLY A 277 0.04 -0.88 9.97
CA GLY A 277 -0.22 -2.28 9.63
C GLY A 277 -0.63 -2.55 8.17
N GLY A 278 -0.57 -1.52 7.31
CA GLY A 278 -1.05 -1.56 5.92
C GLY A 278 -2.55 -1.29 5.75
N THR A 279 -3.19 -0.62 6.71
CA THR A 279 -4.66 -0.47 6.75
C THR A 279 -5.14 0.98 6.90
N ILE A 280 -4.50 1.92 6.21
CA ILE A 280 -4.95 3.33 6.22
C ILE A 280 -6.16 3.46 5.28
N ASN A 281 -7.15 4.27 5.66
CA ASN A 281 -8.30 4.57 4.84
C ASN A 281 -8.57 6.08 4.83
N THR A 282 -9.25 6.56 3.79
CA THR A 282 -9.86 7.89 3.80
C THR A 282 -11.00 7.94 4.82
N ASP A 283 -11.36 9.14 5.29
CA ASP A 283 -12.39 9.31 6.32
C ASP A 283 -13.77 8.77 5.88
N ASP A 284 -14.06 8.81 4.57
CA ASP A 284 -15.28 8.23 3.99
C ASP A 284 -15.14 6.72 3.67
N GLY A 285 -13.96 6.14 3.91
CA GLY A 285 -13.62 4.75 3.61
C GLY A 285 -13.53 4.42 2.12
N SER A 286 -13.61 5.39 1.21
CA SER A 286 -13.65 5.14 -0.24
C SER A 286 -12.31 4.68 -0.82
N VAL A 287 -11.18 5.06 -0.20
CA VAL A 287 -9.83 4.66 -0.66
C VAL A 287 -9.04 4.01 0.47
N ALA A 288 -8.59 2.77 0.22
CA ALA A 288 -7.57 2.11 1.03
C ALA A 288 -6.17 2.61 0.60
N VAL A 289 -5.38 3.11 1.55
CA VAL A 289 -4.08 3.73 1.31
C VAL A 289 -2.98 2.87 1.93
N ILE A 290 -1.95 2.56 1.15
CA ILE A 290 -0.76 1.84 1.62
C ILE A 290 0.44 2.77 1.55
N ALA A 291 1.18 2.87 2.65
CA ALA A 291 2.39 3.67 2.76
C ALA A 291 3.48 2.89 3.50
N GLY A 292 4.72 2.98 3.03
CA GLY A 292 5.86 2.36 3.68
C GLY A 292 6.32 3.14 4.92
N SER A 293 6.52 2.45 6.04
CA SER A 293 7.01 3.00 7.31
C SER A 293 8.18 2.15 7.83
N ASN A 294 9.31 2.21 7.13
CA ASN A 294 10.54 1.45 7.41
C ASN A 294 11.77 2.25 6.97
N TRP A 295 12.98 1.75 7.26
CA TRP A 295 14.21 2.29 6.68
C TRP A 295 14.17 2.26 5.14
N GLY A 296 14.23 3.42 4.50
CA GLY A 296 14.05 3.59 3.05
C GLY A 296 12.60 3.87 2.60
N GLY A 297 11.63 3.81 3.52
CA GLY A 297 10.23 4.17 3.32
C GLY A 297 9.57 3.41 2.16
N GLY A 298 8.76 4.12 1.36
CA GLY A 298 8.09 3.55 0.18
C GLY A 298 9.05 2.96 -0.86
N GLY A 299 10.30 3.43 -0.93
CA GLY A 299 11.31 2.89 -1.85
C GLY A 299 11.73 1.45 -1.50
N THR A 300 11.55 1.03 -0.26
CA THR A 300 11.80 -0.35 0.19
C THR A 300 10.69 -1.30 -0.23
N VAL A 301 9.43 -0.87 -0.20
CA VAL A 301 8.24 -1.72 -0.43
C VAL A 301 7.54 -1.51 -1.77
N ASN A 302 8.09 -0.67 -2.66
CA ASN A 302 7.54 -0.48 -4.01
C ASN A 302 7.91 -1.62 -4.99
N TRP A 303 7.32 -1.58 -6.17
CA TRP A 303 7.35 -2.64 -7.18
C TRP A 303 8.41 -2.45 -8.28
N SER A 304 9.49 -1.70 -8.00
CA SER A 304 10.59 -1.39 -8.95
C SER A 304 10.26 -0.58 -10.21
N ALA A 305 8.99 -0.39 -10.54
CA ALA A 305 8.55 0.43 -11.67
C ALA A 305 9.14 1.85 -11.65
N SER A 306 9.82 2.20 -12.74
CA SER A 306 10.69 3.39 -12.83
C SER A 306 10.42 4.20 -14.09
N LEU A 307 9.23 4.81 -14.16
CA LEU A 307 8.83 5.72 -15.23
C LEU A 307 9.26 7.16 -14.91
N GLN A 308 9.86 7.85 -15.87
CA GLN A 308 10.12 9.29 -15.76
C GLN A 308 8.81 10.10 -15.86
N THR A 309 8.82 11.33 -15.31
CA THR A 309 7.69 12.26 -15.38
C THR A 309 7.35 12.58 -16.83
N GLN A 310 6.08 12.44 -17.22
CA GLN A 310 5.67 12.60 -18.61
C GLN A 310 5.74 14.07 -19.07
N GLY A 311 6.03 14.28 -20.36
CA GLY A 311 6.20 15.61 -20.94
C GLY A 311 4.97 16.52 -20.79
N PHE A 312 3.75 15.98 -20.91
CA PHE A 312 2.52 16.75 -20.74
C PHE A 312 2.31 17.22 -19.29
N VAL A 313 2.70 16.42 -18.30
CA VAL A 313 2.66 16.81 -16.87
C VAL A 313 3.68 17.90 -16.59
N ARG A 314 4.89 17.77 -17.14
CA ARG A 314 5.94 18.79 -17.01
C ARG A 314 5.51 20.12 -17.63
N LYS A 315 4.83 20.09 -18.79
CA LYS A 315 4.23 21.26 -19.43
C LYS A 315 3.15 21.91 -18.55
N GLU A 316 2.23 21.13 -17.98
CA GLU A 316 1.23 21.65 -17.02
C GLU A 316 1.92 22.37 -15.85
N TRP A 317 2.93 21.74 -15.23
CA TRP A 317 3.63 22.33 -14.09
C TRP A 317 4.37 23.62 -14.46
N ALA A 318 5.00 23.66 -15.63
CA ALA A 318 5.74 24.82 -16.09
C ALA A 318 4.85 25.96 -16.56
N GLN A 319 3.88 25.68 -17.44
CA GLN A 319 3.11 26.69 -18.15
C GLN A 319 1.90 27.16 -17.35
N ASP A 320 1.14 26.22 -16.77
CA ASP A 320 -0.11 26.57 -16.08
C ASP A 320 0.15 27.02 -14.63
N ARG A 321 1.23 26.52 -14.02
CA ARG A 321 1.59 26.84 -12.62
C ARG A 321 2.83 27.74 -12.48
N GLY A 322 3.48 28.09 -13.59
CA GLY A 322 4.66 28.96 -13.63
C GLY A 322 5.95 28.33 -13.11
N LEU A 323 5.99 27.01 -12.86
CA LEU A 323 7.17 26.30 -12.35
C LEU A 323 8.09 25.90 -13.52
N THR A 324 8.59 26.90 -14.24
CA THR A 324 9.30 26.73 -15.53
C THR A 324 10.48 25.78 -15.49
N PHE A 325 11.07 25.56 -14.30
CA PHE A 325 12.11 24.56 -14.06
C PHE A 325 11.78 23.17 -14.63
N PHE A 326 10.53 22.72 -14.56
CA PHE A 326 10.16 21.38 -14.99
C PHE A 326 10.28 21.13 -16.50
N GLU A 327 10.31 22.17 -17.33
CA GLU A 327 10.59 22.05 -18.78
C GLU A 327 12.07 22.24 -19.13
N THR A 328 12.93 22.56 -18.15
CA THR A 328 14.35 22.79 -18.40
C THR A 328 15.15 21.51 -18.61
N ALA A 329 16.29 21.64 -19.28
CA ALA A 329 17.29 20.58 -19.39
C ALA A 329 17.88 20.16 -18.03
N GLU A 330 17.88 21.05 -17.02
CA GLU A 330 18.35 20.70 -15.68
C GLU A 330 17.41 19.70 -15.01
N PHE A 331 16.08 19.85 -15.13
CA PHE A 331 15.17 18.85 -14.58
C PHE A 331 15.29 17.50 -15.29
N GLN A 332 15.50 17.51 -16.63
CA GLN A 332 15.83 16.28 -17.35
C GLN A 332 17.12 15.64 -16.80
N SER A 333 18.15 16.46 -16.55
CA SER A 333 19.40 15.98 -15.97
C SER A 333 19.22 15.38 -14.57
N CYS A 334 18.29 15.92 -13.75
CA CYS A 334 17.93 15.31 -12.48
C CYS A 334 17.31 13.92 -12.66
N LEU A 335 16.36 13.78 -13.60
CA LEU A 335 15.74 12.49 -13.93
C LEU A 335 16.79 11.47 -14.40
N ASP A 336 17.68 11.90 -15.29
CA ASP A 336 18.71 11.04 -15.88
C ASP A 336 19.75 10.60 -14.84
N ARG A 337 20.21 11.50 -13.96
CA ARG A 337 21.13 11.14 -12.85
C ARG A 337 20.51 10.09 -11.94
N VAL A 338 19.25 10.26 -11.57
CA VAL A 338 18.52 9.32 -10.72
C VAL A 338 18.38 7.96 -11.40
N CYS A 339 17.92 7.93 -12.66
CA CYS A 339 17.79 6.71 -13.43
C CYS A 339 19.14 6.01 -13.63
N HIS A 340 20.19 6.76 -13.97
CA HIS A 340 21.54 6.23 -14.16
C HIS A 340 22.08 5.61 -12.88
N ARG A 341 22.01 6.33 -11.74
CA ARG A 341 22.49 5.82 -10.44
C ARG A 341 21.80 4.52 -10.04
N MET A 342 20.52 4.36 -10.36
CA MET A 342 19.75 3.17 -10.02
C MET A 342 19.80 2.06 -11.09
N GLY A 343 20.53 2.29 -12.20
CA GLY A 343 20.57 1.35 -13.32
C GLY A 343 19.17 1.05 -13.88
N VAL A 344 18.33 2.08 -14.04
CA VAL A 344 16.98 1.91 -14.57
C VAL A 344 17.06 1.44 -16.02
N SER A 345 16.54 0.24 -16.31
CA SER A 345 16.53 -0.32 -17.67
C SER A 345 15.28 -1.17 -17.92
N ALA A 346 14.92 -1.33 -19.19
CA ALA A 346 13.93 -2.29 -19.66
C ALA A 346 14.55 -3.49 -20.40
N ASP A 347 15.87 -3.52 -20.58
CA ASP A 347 16.57 -4.48 -21.45
C ASP A 347 16.59 -5.90 -20.88
N HIS A 348 16.52 -6.04 -19.56
CA HIS A 348 16.63 -7.31 -18.83
C HIS A 348 15.32 -7.72 -18.16
N ILE A 349 14.19 -7.33 -18.75
CA ILE A 349 12.87 -7.68 -18.24
C ILE A 349 12.44 -9.03 -18.79
N ARG A 350 12.17 -9.96 -17.88
CA ARG A 350 11.34 -11.13 -18.14
C ARG A 350 9.93 -10.89 -17.58
N HIS A 351 8.96 -10.81 -18.48
CA HIS A 351 7.56 -10.72 -18.09
C HIS A 351 7.10 -12.05 -17.47
N ASN A 352 6.30 -11.96 -16.41
CA ASN A 352 5.50 -13.09 -15.95
C ASN A 352 4.18 -13.15 -16.75
N HIS A 353 3.39 -14.19 -16.53
CA HIS A 353 2.14 -14.42 -17.26
C HIS A 353 1.20 -13.20 -17.29
N GLY A 354 0.97 -12.53 -16.14
CA GLY A 354 0.10 -11.35 -16.09
C GLY A 354 0.61 -10.19 -16.94
N ASN A 355 1.92 -9.94 -16.94
CA ASN A 355 2.52 -8.89 -17.76
C ASN A 355 2.51 -9.26 -19.26
N GLU A 356 2.73 -10.53 -19.60
CA GLU A 356 2.58 -11.02 -20.98
C GLU A 356 1.16 -10.89 -21.48
N CYS A 357 0.17 -11.24 -20.65
CA CYS A 357 -1.25 -11.02 -20.97
C CYS A 357 -1.55 -9.55 -21.23
N LEU A 358 -1.01 -8.64 -20.42
CA LEU A 358 -1.19 -7.21 -20.64
C LEU A 358 -0.66 -6.77 -22.02
N MET A 359 0.56 -7.19 -22.36
CA MET A 359 1.20 -6.85 -23.63
C MET A 359 0.45 -7.46 -24.82
N GLU A 360 0.16 -8.77 -24.77
CA GLU A 360 -0.48 -9.50 -25.86
C GLU A 360 -1.94 -9.11 -26.04
N GLY A 361 -2.69 -8.96 -24.95
CA GLY A 361 -4.08 -8.50 -25.02
C GLY A 361 -4.18 -7.06 -25.53
N SER A 362 -3.23 -6.19 -25.16
CA SER A 362 -3.12 -4.86 -25.76
C SER A 362 -2.84 -4.93 -27.26
N ARG A 363 -1.90 -5.79 -27.71
CA ARG A 363 -1.61 -6.02 -29.13
C ARG A 363 -2.84 -6.48 -29.91
N LYS A 364 -3.60 -7.44 -29.38
CA LYS A 364 -4.83 -7.97 -30.02
C LYS A 364 -5.92 -6.92 -30.16
N LEU A 365 -6.04 -6.01 -29.20
CA LEU A 365 -7.07 -4.95 -29.17
C LEU A 365 -6.62 -3.64 -29.83
N GLY A 366 -5.40 -3.58 -30.36
CA GLY A 366 -4.84 -2.36 -30.95
C GLY A 366 -4.49 -1.27 -29.92
N TYR A 367 -4.32 -1.63 -28.65
CA TYR A 367 -3.86 -0.72 -27.61
C TYR A 367 -2.32 -0.60 -27.61
N HIS A 368 -1.83 0.53 -27.13
CA HIS A 368 -0.41 0.80 -26.96
C HIS A 368 0.04 0.37 -25.57
N ALA A 369 0.84 -0.69 -25.51
CA ALA A 369 1.51 -1.16 -24.31
C ALA A 369 3.03 -1.20 -24.51
N LYS A 370 3.76 -1.05 -23.41
CA LYS A 370 5.22 -1.08 -23.38
C LYS A 370 5.74 -1.69 -22.09
N ALA A 371 6.99 -2.13 -22.13
CA ALA A 371 7.71 -2.53 -20.92
C ALA A 371 7.89 -1.31 -19.97
N VAL A 372 7.85 -1.59 -18.67
CA VAL A 372 8.08 -0.62 -17.60
C VAL A 372 9.53 -0.81 -17.11
N PRO A 373 10.41 0.18 -17.30
CA PRO A 373 11.78 0.10 -16.80
C PRO A 373 11.84 -0.17 -15.30
N GLN A 374 12.82 -0.97 -14.87
CA GLN A 374 12.99 -1.39 -13.48
C GLN A 374 14.29 -0.83 -12.90
N ASN A 375 14.30 -0.45 -11.62
CA ASN A 375 15.50 0.02 -10.90
C ASN A 375 16.34 -1.12 -10.31
N THR A 376 16.69 -2.11 -11.12
CA THR A 376 17.37 -3.34 -10.67
C THR A 376 18.88 -3.32 -10.90
N GLY A 377 19.47 -2.14 -11.13
CA GLY A 377 20.91 -2.02 -11.40
C GLY A 377 21.31 -2.48 -12.81
N GLY A 378 20.35 -2.65 -13.72
CA GLY A 378 20.57 -3.20 -15.05
C GLY A 378 20.52 -4.73 -15.11
N ASP A 379 20.17 -5.42 -14.02
CA ASP A 379 20.06 -6.89 -14.01
C ASP A 379 18.59 -7.36 -14.02
N GLU A 380 18.37 -8.62 -14.40
CA GLU A 380 17.06 -9.28 -14.21
C GLU A 380 16.75 -9.47 -12.72
N HIS A 381 15.50 -9.20 -12.33
CA HIS A 381 14.99 -9.46 -10.98
C HIS A 381 13.62 -10.16 -11.03
N TYR A 382 13.62 -11.47 -10.80
CA TYR A 382 12.44 -12.32 -10.90
C TYR A 382 12.04 -12.90 -9.53
N CYS A 383 11.32 -12.14 -8.68
CA CYS A 383 10.95 -12.60 -7.34
C CYS A 383 9.47 -12.46 -6.93
N GLY A 384 8.73 -11.47 -7.44
CA GLY A 384 7.32 -11.20 -7.14
C GLY A 384 6.97 -10.76 -5.71
N HIS A 385 7.95 -10.69 -4.81
CA HIS A 385 7.77 -10.32 -3.41
C HIS A 385 8.27 -8.91 -3.06
N CYS A 386 8.61 -8.07 -4.06
CA CYS A 386 9.19 -6.73 -3.84
C CYS A 386 8.31 -5.81 -2.97
N SER A 387 7.00 -6.08 -2.89
CA SER A 387 6.08 -5.38 -1.99
C SER A 387 6.43 -5.56 -0.51
N LEU A 388 7.13 -6.63 -0.15
CA LEU A 388 7.56 -6.94 1.22
C LEU A 388 9.04 -6.59 1.46
N GLY A 389 9.62 -5.79 0.57
CA GLY A 389 11.06 -5.52 0.53
C GLY A 389 11.80 -6.39 -0.50
N CYS A 390 13.08 -6.12 -0.72
CA CYS A 390 13.93 -6.87 -1.65
C CYS A 390 15.00 -7.65 -0.89
N GLY A 391 14.71 -8.91 -0.55
CA GLY A 391 15.66 -9.79 0.13
C GLY A 391 16.90 -10.15 -0.69
N ALA A 392 16.84 -10.00 -2.02
CA ALA A 392 18.01 -10.15 -2.89
C ALA A 392 18.89 -8.88 -2.95
N ALA A 393 18.43 -7.77 -2.37
CA ALA A 393 19.09 -6.46 -2.43
C ALA A 393 19.45 -5.98 -3.85
N GLN A 394 18.71 -6.43 -4.88
CA GLN A 394 18.93 -6.04 -6.28
C GLN A 394 18.18 -4.76 -6.65
N LYS A 395 17.03 -4.50 -5.98
CA LYS A 395 16.25 -3.28 -6.16
C LYS A 395 17.02 -2.08 -5.61
N GLN A 396 17.51 -1.23 -6.51
CA GLN A 396 18.36 -0.07 -6.25
C GLN A 396 17.58 1.12 -5.64
N GLY A 397 16.71 0.86 -4.68
CA GLY A 397 16.02 1.88 -3.90
C GLY A 397 16.90 2.52 -2.81
N PRO A 398 16.32 3.35 -1.93
CA PRO A 398 17.05 4.11 -0.90
C PRO A 398 18.06 3.30 -0.09
N VAL A 399 17.66 2.10 0.35
CA VAL A 399 18.44 1.23 1.23
C VAL A 399 19.67 0.63 0.56
N VAL A 400 19.61 0.40 -0.75
CA VAL A 400 20.61 -0.35 -1.51
C VAL A 400 21.60 0.58 -2.21
N SER A 401 21.14 1.71 -2.76
CA SER A 401 21.96 2.60 -3.59
C SER A 401 22.29 3.92 -2.90
N TRP A 402 21.31 4.61 -2.31
CA TRP A 402 21.48 6.01 -1.90
C TRP A 402 22.03 6.18 -0.47
N LEU A 403 21.40 5.55 0.52
CA LEU A 403 21.82 5.65 1.92
C LEU A 403 23.21 5.03 2.18
N PRO A 404 23.61 3.92 1.50
CA PRO A 404 24.99 3.43 1.60
C PRO A 404 26.02 4.44 1.09
N ASP A 405 25.73 5.16 0.01
CA ASP A 405 26.64 6.19 -0.51
C ASP A 405 26.74 7.38 0.46
N ALA A 406 25.60 7.80 1.03
CA ALA A 406 25.60 8.82 2.09
C ALA A 406 26.46 8.38 3.29
N ALA A 407 26.33 7.12 3.72
CA ALA A 407 27.11 6.56 4.82
C ALA A 407 28.61 6.54 4.51
N LYS A 408 29.00 6.10 3.31
CA LYS A 408 30.40 6.13 2.83
C LYS A 408 30.96 7.55 2.77
N ALA A 409 30.12 8.53 2.47
CA ALA A 409 30.47 9.95 2.48
C ALA A 409 30.47 10.59 3.89
N GLY A 410 30.17 9.81 4.94
CA GLY A 410 30.28 10.25 6.34
C GLY A 410 28.98 10.71 6.99
N ALA A 411 27.83 10.52 6.35
CA ALA A 411 26.54 10.75 6.99
C ALA A 411 26.35 9.84 8.22
N LYS A 412 25.64 10.34 9.23
CA LYS A 412 25.25 9.60 10.44
C LYS A 412 23.75 9.35 10.46
N PHE A 413 23.34 8.35 11.22
CA PHE A 413 21.98 7.82 11.17
C PHE A 413 21.42 7.56 12.57
N ILE A 414 20.11 7.80 12.73
CA ILE A 414 19.32 7.38 13.90
C ILE A 414 18.08 6.67 13.38
N GLU A 415 17.87 5.43 13.81
CA GLU A 415 16.60 4.71 13.65
C GLU A 415 15.78 4.76 14.94
N GLY A 416 14.48 4.49 14.86
CA GLY A 416 13.57 4.57 16.02
C GLY A 416 13.35 5.99 16.57
N PHE A 417 13.70 7.03 15.81
CA PHE A 417 13.55 8.43 16.22
C PHE A 417 12.35 9.09 15.53
N LYS A 418 11.24 9.21 16.29
CA LYS A 418 10.04 9.92 15.85
C LYS A 418 10.19 11.41 16.14
N VAL A 419 10.36 12.21 15.09
CA VAL A 419 10.37 13.68 15.17
C VAL A 419 8.96 14.21 15.36
N ASP A 420 8.77 15.10 16.34
CA ASP A 420 7.48 15.70 16.65
C ASP A 420 7.27 17.02 15.91
N HIS A 421 8.30 17.88 15.89
CA HIS A 421 8.25 19.22 15.30
C HIS A 421 9.65 19.80 15.03
N VAL A 422 9.66 20.85 14.20
CA VAL A 422 10.80 21.75 13.94
C VAL A 422 10.84 22.83 15.01
N MET A 423 12.05 23.14 15.49
CA MET A 423 12.29 24.24 16.42
C MET A 423 12.69 25.50 15.66
N PHE A 424 12.21 26.67 16.12
CA PHE A 424 12.51 27.96 15.51
C PHE A 424 13.16 28.93 16.49
N ASP A 425 14.07 29.76 15.96
CA ASP A 425 14.48 31.03 16.55
C ASP A 425 13.72 32.16 15.86
N GLU A 426 13.04 33.00 16.64
CA GLU A 426 12.21 34.12 16.16
C GLU A 426 12.74 35.49 16.64
N THR A 427 13.93 35.53 17.26
CA THR A 427 14.50 36.77 17.83
C THR A 427 14.72 37.89 16.81
N SER A 428 14.96 37.54 15.55
CA SER A 428 15.16 38.48 14.44
C SER A 428 13.87 38.92 13.74
N GLY A 429 12.70 38.46 14.21
CA GLY A 429 11.40 38.71 13.56
C GLY A 429 11.09 37.78 12.38
N THR A 430 12.03 36.90 11.99
CA THR A 430 11.82 35.84 10.99
C THR A 430 11.91 34.46 11.66
N LYS A 431 11.04 33.52 11.28
CA LYS A 431 11.07 32.14 11.79
C LYS A 431 12.24 31.37 11.17
N LYS A 432 13.37 31.30 11.87
CA LYS A 432 14.55 30.56 11.43
C LYS A 432 14.57 29.17 12.05
N ALA A 433 14.54 28.12 11.24
CA ALA A 433 14.65 26.76 11.74
C ALA A 433 16.05 26.51 12.30
N ILE A 434 16.11 25.99 13.53
CA ILE A 434 17.36 25.74 14.27
C ILE A 434 17.57 24.26 14.59
N GLY A 435 16.64 23.39 14.19
CA GLY A 435 16.71 21.97 14.50
C GLY A 435 15.36 21.28 14.58
N VAL A 436 15.37 20.05 15.07
CA VAL A 436 14.17 19.24 15.31
C VAL A 436 14.22 18.62 16.70
N LYS A 437 13.04 18.33 17.24
CA LYS A 437 12.85 17.67 18.52
C LYS A 437 11.93 16.46 18.37
N GLY A 438 12.19 15.40 19.11
CA GLY A 438 11.29 14.25 19.18
C GLY A 438 11.71 13.20 20.20
N THR A 439 11.17 12.00 20.03
CA THR A 439 11.42 10.85 20.92
C THR A 439 12.10 9.71 20.17
N TRP A 440 13.22 9.25 20.71
CA TRP A 440 13.92 8.04 20.26
C TRP A 440 13.55 6.83 21.10
N THR A 441 13.41 5.67 20.46
CA THR A 441 13.20 4.38 21.10
C THR A 441 14.24 3.38 20.61
N SER A 442 14.99 2.77 21.52
CA SER A 442 16.01 1.77 21.17
C SER A 442 15.41 0.46 20.68
N ARG A 443 16.22 -0.39 20.04
CA ARG A 443 15.92 -1.83 19.98
C ARG A 443 16.01 -2.48 21.36
N ASN A 444 15.48 -3.70 21.48
CA ASN A 444 15.70 -4.54 22.66
C ASN A 444 17.13 -5.13 22.68
N SER A 445 17.49 -5.84 23.74
CA SER A 445 18.83 -6.42 23.95
C SER A 445 19.24 -7.45 22.90
N ASN A 446 18.29 -8.05 22.18
CA ASN A 446 18.52 -9.01 21.11
C ASN A 446 18.58 -8.36 19.72
N GLY A 447 18.50 -7.03 19.63
CA GLY A 447 18.43 -6.29 18.37
C GLY A 447 17.03 -6.33 17.71
N GLY A 448 16.02 -6.84 18.40
CA GLY A 448 14.63 -6.85 17.96
C GLY A 448 13.85 -5.59 18.36
N THR A 449 12.60 -5.52 17.93
CA THR A 449 11.64 -4.47 18.30
C THR A 449 10.44 -5.03 19.07
N ASP A 450 10.48 -6.33 19.35
CA ASP A 450 9.54 -7.10 20.16
C ASP A 450 9.76 -6.91 21.66
N GLY A 451 8.82 -7.41 22.46
CA GLY A 451 8.80 -7.24 23.91
C GLY A 451 8.21 -5.89 24.35
N SER A 452 8.20 -5.67 25.66
CA SER A 452 7.58 -4.50 26.28
C SER A 452 8.37 -3.24 25.92
N LEU A 453 7.69 -2.10 25.83
CA LEU A 453 8.38 -0.81 25.76
C LEU A 453 9.24 -0.55 26.99
N GLU A 454 8.94 -1.19 28.13
CA GLU A 454 9.77 -1.13 29.35
C GLU A 454 11.13 -1.81 29.19
N ASP A 455 11.23 -2.81 28.30
CA ASP A 455 12.48 -3.51 27.98
C ASP A 455 13.33 -2.73 26.97
N ARG A 456 12.83 -1.58 26.52
CA ARG A 456 13.45 -0.71 25.52
C ARG A 456 13.70 0.66 26.14
N ARG A 457 14.76 1.32 25.69
CA ARG A 457 15.11 2.65 26.20
C ARG A 457 14.41 3.71 25.37
N THR A 458 13.85 4.71 26.05
CA THR A 458 13.26 5.89 25.40
C THR A 458 13.97 7.14 25.86
N ARG A 459 14.29 8.04 24.91
CA ARG A 459 14.97 9.29 25.21
C ARG A 459 14.49 10.43 24.32
N GLU A 460 14.32 11.60 24.91
CA GLU A 460 14.12 12.83 24.14
C GLU A 460 15.42 13.21 23.41
N ILE A 461 15.33 13.54 22.13
CA ILE A 461 16.47 13.98 21.34
C ILE A 461 16.16 15.36 20.73
N ILE A 462 17.15 16.24 20.86
CA ILE A 462 17.18 17.58 20.26
C ILE A 462 18.33 17.60 19.26
N VAL A 463 18.01 17.67 17.97
CA VAL A 463 19.02 17.85 16.92
C VAL A 463 19.05 19.31 16.53
N LYS A 464 20.15 20.02 16.81
CA LYS A 464 20.40 21.37 16.31
C LYS A 464 21.05 21.29 14.94
N ALA A 465 20.54 22.07 13.98
CA ALA A 465 21.04 22.07 12.61
C ALA A 465 20.98 23.45 11.97
N LYS A 466 21.90 23.74 11.05
CA LYS A 466 21.87 24.97 10.24
C LYS A 466 20.75 24.95 9.21
N LYS A 467 20.41 23.75 8.71
CA LYS A 467 19.34 23.50 7.75
C LYS A 467 18.55 22.25 8.18
N VAL A 468 17.23 22.30 8.04
CA VAL A 468 16.31 21.20 8.34
C VAL A 468 15.58 20.81 7.05
N ILE A 469 15.64 19.53 6.69
CA ILE A 469 14.91 18.98 5.55
C ILE A 469 13.88 17.98 6.07
N ILE A 470 12.60 18.26 5.84
CA ILE A 470 11.51 17.32 6.12
C ILE A 470 11.30 16.44 4.88
N SER A 471 11.47 15.13 5.07
CA SER A 471 11.36 14.09 4.03
C SER A 471 10.54 12.90 4.53
N SER A 472 9.52 13.18 5.36
CA SER A 472 8.68 12.18 6.03
C SER A 472 7.49 11.72 5.18
N GLY A 473 7.44 12.12 3.92
CA GLY A 473 6.44 11.71 2.95
C GLY A 473 5.12 12.49 3.08
N THR A 474 4.26 12.29 2.09
CA THR A 474 2.99 13.03 1.91
C THR A 474 2.05 12.98 3.11
N LEU A 475 2.10 11.91 3.91
CA LEU A 475 1.25 11.78 5.09
C LEU A 475 1.82 12.54 6.30
N TRP A 476 3.11 12.39 6.61
CA TRP A 476 3.68 12.91 7.87
C TRP A 476 4.35 14.27 7.75
N SER A 477 4.94 14.62 6.61
CA SER A 477 5.55 15.94 6.40
C SER A 477 4.61 17.10 6.71
N PRO A 478 3.35 17.15 6.22
CA PRO A 478 2.43 18.23 6.62
C PRO A 478 2.11 18.24 8.11
N ILE A 479 2.01 17.06 8.76
CA ILE A 479 1.73 16.95 10.20
C ILE A 479 2.86 17.53 11.03
N ILE A 480 4.12 17.23 10.69
CA ILE A 480 5.29 17.80 11.36
C ILE A 480 5.29 19.32 11.20
N LEU A 481 5.03 19.85 9.99
CA LEU A 481 4.96 21.30 9.76
C LEU A 481 3.85 21.98 10.58
N MET A 482 2.66 21.36 10.67
CA MET A 482 1.56 21.87 11.50
C MET A 482 1.89 21.83 13.00
N ASN A 483 2.51 20.75 13.47
CA ASN A 483 2.97 20.61 14.86
C ASN A 483 4.07 21.61 15.21
N SER A 484 4.82 22.08 14.21
CA SER A 484 5.83 23.14 14.35
C SER A 484 5.22 24.55 14.46
N GLY A 485 3.89 24.67 14.49
CA GLY A 485 3.18 25.92 14.69
C GLY A 485 3.02 26.79 13.44
N LEU A 486 3.39 26.29 12.26
CA LEU A 486 3.23 27.01 11.00
C LEU A 486 1.75 27.24 10.66
N LYS A 487 1.43 28.42 10.11
CA LYS A 487 0.06 28.89 9.89
C LYS A 487 -0.35 28.95 8.41
N ASN A 488 0.52 28.53 7.50
CA ASN A 488 0.19 28.45 6.10
C ASN A 488 -0.96 27.44 5.89
N TRP A 489 -2.11 27.93 5.42
CA TRP A 489 -3.35 27.17 5.28
C TRP A 489 -3.29 26.11 4.16
N GLN A 490 -2.27 26.17 3.29
CA GLN A 490 -2.02 25.19 2.23
C GLN A 490 -1.38 23.90 2.76
N ILE A 491 -0.79 23.91 3.96
CA ILE A 491 -0.19 22.71 4.56
C ILE A 491 -1.26 21.63 4.69
N GLY A 492 -0.94 20.43 4.19
CA GLY A 492 -1.84 19.28 4.14
C GLY A 492 -2.80 19.26 2.96
N ARG A 493 -3.06 20.39 2.27
CA ARG A 493 -4.01 20.44 1.15
C ARG A 493 -3.37 19.98 -0.16
N ASN A 494 -4.22 19.74 -1.17
CA ASN A 494 -3.79 19.36 -2.52
C ASN A 494 -3.21 17.94 -2.56
N LEU A 495 -3.78 17.05 -1.75
CA LEU A 495 -3.43 15.64 -1.76
C LEU A 495 -3.94 14.99 -3.05
N TYR A 496 -3.06 14.30 -3.75
CA TYR A 496 -3.37 13.40 -4.86
C TYR A 496 -3.00 11.98 -4.47
N LEU A 497 -3.77 10.99 -4.93
CA LEU A 497 -3.63 9.59 -4.54
C LEU A 497 -3.43 8.63 -5.72
N HIS A 498 -3.69 9.02 -6.97
CA HIS A 498 -3.87 8.08 -8.08
C HIS A 498 -4.82 6.92 -7.71
N PRO A 499 -6.13 7.17 -7.52
CA PRO A 499 -7.06 6.12 -7.10
C PRO A 499 -7.15 5.02 -8.16
N VAL A 500 -7.16 3.76 -7.70
CA VAL A 500 -7.23 2.59 -8.58
C VAL A 500 -8.45 1.73 -8.29
N ASN A 501 -9.03 1.15 -9.34
CA ASN A 501 -9.86 -0.04 -9.22
C ASN A 501 -9.11 -1.27 -9.72
N LEU A 502 -9.40 -2.41 -9.11
CA LEU A 502 -8.80 -3.69 -9.45
C LEU A 502 -9.73 -4.50 -10.36
N LEU A 503 -9.14 -5.33 -11.21
CA LEU A 503 -9.82 -6.37 -11.96
C LEU A 503 -8.98 -7.65 -11.91
N ALA A 504 -9.62 -8.78 -11.62
CA ALA A 504 -8.99 -10.09 -11.62
C ALA A 504 -9.49 -10.92 -12.81
N GLY A 505 -8.58 -11.53 -13.56
CA GLY A 505 -8.88 -12.58 -14.52
C GLY A 505 -8.47 -13.93 -13.96
N VAL A 506 -9.25 -14.99 -14.22
CA VAL A 506 -8.87 -16.38 -13.91
C VAL A 506 -8.60 -17.12 -15.21
N TRP A 507 -7.51 -17.87 -15.26
CA TRP A 507 -7.10 -18.71 -16.39
C TRP A 507 -7.16 -20.19 -16.01
N LYS A 508 -7.17 -21.08 -17.01
CA LYS A 508 -7.22 -22.52 -16.74
C LYS A 508 -5.85 -23.07 -16.37
N GLU A 509 -4.84 -22.60 -17.09
CA GLU A 509 -3.43 -22.87 -16.88
C GLU A 509 -2.92 -22.38 -15.52
N ASP A 510 -1.91 -23.06 -14.98
CA ASP A 510 -1.20 -22.66 -13.77
C ASP A 510 -0.33 -21.42 -14.02
N VAL A 511 -0.74 -20.25 -13.50
CA VAL A 511 -0.09 -18.96 -13.80
C VAL A 511 0.90 -18.50 -12.73
N LYS A 512 0.77 -18.99 -11.48
CA LYS A 512 1.60 -18.62 -10.31
C LYS A 512 1.89 -17.12 -10.23
N PRO A 513 0.85 -16.30 -10.00
CA PRO A 513 0.92 -14.86 -10.27
C PRO A 513 1.85 -14.07 -9.32
N TRP A 514 2.32 -14.70 -8.25
CA TRP A 514 3.30 -14.16 -7.31
C TRP A 514 4.75 -14.37 -7.74
N GLU A 515 5.02 -14.95 -8.91
CA GLU A 515 6.36 -15.07 -9.47
C GLU A 515 6.69 -13.91 -10.44
N GLY A 516 7.97 -13.55 -10.54
CA GLY A 516 8.46 -12.55 -11.50
C GLY A 516 8.24 -11.08 -11.11
N GLY A 517 8.59 -10.15 -12.00
CA GLY A 517 8.42 -8.73 -11.70
C GLY A 517 6.95 -8.34 -11.59
N ILE A 518 6.57 -7.66 -10.50
CA ILE A 518 5.17 -7.28 -10.22
C ILE A 518 4.59 -6.40 -11.34
N LEU A 519 5.29 -5.32 -11.69
CA LEU A 519 4.86 -4.33 -12.67
C LEU A 519 5.96 -4.12 -13.70
N THR A 520 5.94 -4.92 -14.76
CA THR A 520 6.94 -4.88 -15.85
C THR A 520 6.33 -4.44 -17.19
N SER A 521 5.03 -4.23 -17.26
CA SER A 521 4.30 -3.80 -18.47
C SER A 521 3.23 -2.77 -18.11
N VAL A 522 2.93 -1.86 -19.05
CA VAL A 522 1.90 -0.83 -18.89
C VAL A 522 1.22 -0.54 -20.22
N CYS A 523 -0.10 -0.40 -20.21
CA CYS A 523 -0.88 0.11 -21.33
C CYS A 523 -1.16 1.61 -21.12
N THR A 524 -0.84 2.41 -22.13
CA THR A 524 -0.91 3.88 -22.07
C THR A 524 -1.96 4.47 -23.02
N SER A 525 -2.73 3.64 -23.72
CA SER A 525 -3.77 4.12 -24.65
C SER A 525 -4.83 5.03 -24.02
N PHE A 526 -5.02 4.94 -22.71
CA PHE A 526 -6.09 5.62 -21.99
C PHE A 526 -5.56 6.75 -21.09
N GLU A 527 -4.30 7.16 -21.20
CA GLU A 527 -3.70 8.12 -20.25
C GLU A 527 -4.12 9.58 -20.47
N ASN A 528 -4.82 9.86 -21.59
CA ASN A 528 -5.21 11.20 -22.02
C ASN A 528 -6.66 11.22 -22.54
N LEU A 529 -7.60 10.72 -21.74
CA LEU A 529 -9.01 10.60 -22.12
C LEU A 529 -9.71 11.97 -22.26
N ASP A 530 -9.22 13.00 -21.57
CA ASP A 530 -9.77 14.35 -21.64
C ASP A 530 -9.05 15.28 -22.63
N GLY A 531 -7.97 14.83 -23.27
CA GLY A 531 -7.11 15.65 -24.12
C GLY A 531 -6.17 16.61 -23.38
N HIS A 532 -6.22 16.65 -22.03
CA HIS A 532 -5.41 17.51 -21.15
C HIS A 532 -4.49 16.71 -20.21
N GLY A 533 -4.26 15.43 -20.51
CA GLY A 533 -3.37 14.55 -19.77
C GLY A 533 -4.02 13.93 -18.54
N HIS A 534 -5.35 13.87 -18.45
CA HIS A 534 -6.07 13.06 -17.46
C HIS A 534 -6.71 11.85 -18.10
N GLY A 535 -6.57 10.71 -17.42
CA GLY A 535 -7.00 9.42 -17.90
C GLY A 535 -6.45 8.35 -16.98
N VAL A 536 -6.29 7.14 -17.53
CA VAL A 536 -5.81 5.98 -16.79
C VAL A 536 -4.67 5.26 -17.50
N LYS A 537 -3.78 4.67 -16.70
CA LYS A 537 -2.90 3.59 -17.18
C LYS A 537 -3.50 2.27 -16.75
N LEU A 538 -3.24 1.23 -17.55
CA LEU A 538 -3.57 -0.14 -17.19
C LEU A 538 -2.28 -0.85 -16.84
N GLU A 539 -2.23 -1.44 -15.67
CA GLU A 539 -1.02 -1.99 -15.07
C GLU A 539 -1.33 -3.34 -14.40
N THR A 540 -0.34 -4.22 -14.32
CA THR A 540 -0.42 -5.39 -13.42
C THR A 540 -0.24 -4.94 -11.97
N THR A 541 -0.74 -5.74 -11.01
CA THR A 541 -0.61 -5.44 -9.58
C THR A 541 0.12 -6.55 -8.83
N VAL A 542 0.49 -6.27 -7.57
CA VAL A 542 0.99 -7.26 -6.62
C VAL A 542 -0.02 -8.38 -6.40
N MET A 543 0.49 -9.61 -6.28
CA MET A 543 -0.30 -10.83 -6.20
C MET A 543 -0.03 -11.66 -4.93
N THR A 544 0.53 -11.03 -3.89
CA THR A 544 0.57 -11.67 -2.56
C THR A 544 -0.86 -11.78 -2.01
N PRO A 545 -1.22 -12.90 -1.35
CA PRO A 545 -2.61 -13.20 -1.01
C PRO A 545 -3.31 -12.07 -0.22
N ALA A 546 -2.71 -11.59 0.87
CA ALA A 546 -3.35 -10.60 1.73
C ALA A 546 -3.48 -9.22 1.07
N LEU A 547 -2.56 -8.82 0.18
CA LEU A 547 -2.68 -7.55 -0.55
C LEU A 547 -3.72 -7.61 -1.67
N PHE A 548 -3.83 -8.75 -2.36
CA PHE A 548 -4.71 -8.88 -3.51
C PHE A 548 -6.14 -9.31 -3.14
N LEU A 549 -6.30 -10.47 -2.49
CA LEU A 549 -7.61 -11.08 -2.22
C LEU A 549 -8.47 -10.24 -1.25
N THR A 550 -7.84 -9.44 -0.39
CA THR A 550 -8.55 -8.50 0.50
C THR A 550 -9.38 -7.49 -0.29
N LEU A 551 -8.93 -7.09 -1.48
CA LEU A 551 -9.62 -6.10 -2.32
C LEU A 551 -10.71 -6.71 -3.21
N MET A 552 -10.81 -8.04 -3.29
CA MET A 552 -11.92 -8.71 -3.99
C MET A 552 -13.23 -8.53 -3.22
N ASN A 553 -14.36 -8.52 -3.94
CA ASN A 553 -15.68 -8.45 -3.32
C ASN A 553 -15.91 -9.64 -2.38
N TRP A 554 -16.56 -9.39 -1.25
CA TRP A 554 -17.07 -10.46 -0.39
C TRP A 554 -18.56 -10.64 -0.67
N ASN A 555 -18.95 -11.81 -1.19
CA ASN A 555 -20.36 -12.17 -1.40
C ASN A 555 -20.85 -13.15 -0.33
N SER A 556 -20.00 -14.09 0.07
CA SER A 556 -20.21 -14.99 1.20
C SER A 556 -18.88 -15.56 1.66
N GLY A 557 -18.84 -16.18 2.84
CA GLY A 557 -17.66 -16.86 3.33
C GLY A 557 -17.22 -18.04 2.46
N LEU A 558 -18.17 -18.82 1.93
CA LEU A 558 -17.89 -19.92 0.99
C LEU A 558 -17.30 -19.39 -0.32
N ASP A 559 -17.96 -18.40 -0.92
CA ASP A 559 -17.49 -17.78 -2.18
C ASP A 559 -16.07 -17.25 -2.04
N PHE A 560 -15.77 -16.53 -0.96
CA PHE A 560 -14.44 -16.00 -0.71
C PHE A 560 -13.38 -17.09 -0.54
N LYS A 561 -13.66 -18.13 0.25
CA LYS A 561 -12.73 -19.26 0.43
C LYS A 561 -12.50 -20.00 -0.90
N LEU A 562 -13.53 -20.21 -1.72
CA LEU A 562 -13.36 -20.85 -3.04
C LEU A 562 -12.59 -19.96 -4.02
N GLN A 563 -12.83 -18.64 -3.98
CA GLN A 563 -12.10 -17.69 -4.81
C GLN A 563 -10.62 -17.64 -4.46
N ALA A 564 -10.27 -17.71 -3.17
CA ALA A 564 -8.87 -17.77 -2.74
C ALA A 564 -8.14 -18.98 -3.33
N LEU A 565 -8.79 -20.15 -3.43
CA LEU A 565 -8.20 -21.35 -4.05
C LEU A 565 -7.88 -21.17 -5.55
N LYS A 566 -8.49 -20.19 -6.23
CA LYS A 566 -8.19 -19.86 -7.62
C LYS A 566 -6.99 -18.92 -7.76
N LEU A 567 -6.38 -18.43 -6.67
CA LEU A 567 -5.30 -17.43 -6.73
C LEU A 567 -4.15 -17.87 -7.63
N ARG A 568 -3.74 -19.14 -7.57
CA ARG A 568 -2.69 -19.73 -8.40
C ARG A 568 -2.92 -19.61 -9.92
N HIS A 569 -4.16 -19.36 -10.30
CA HIS A 569 -4.65 -19.25 -11.67
C HIS A 569 -5.15 -17.83 -12.00
N THR A 570 -4.95 -16.87 -11.10
CA THR A 570 -5.53 -15.53 -11.19
C THR A 570 -4.45 -14.50 -11.49
N ASN A 571 -4.66 -13.58 -12.44
CA ASN A 571 -3.84 -12.36 -12.54
C ASN A 571 -4.68 -11.14 -12.21
N GLY A 572 -4.06 -10.21 -11.48
CA GLY A 572 -4.65 -8.94 -11.11
C GLY A 572 -4.14 -7.80 -11.97
N TYR A 573 -5.05 -6.87 -12.26
CA TYR A 573 -4.77 -5.63 -12.98
C TYR A 573 -5.39 -4.45 -12.25
N ILE A 574 -4.84 -3.26 -12.48
CA ILE A 574 -5.35 -2.00 -11.97
C ILE A 574 -5.62 -1.03 -13.11
N SER A 575 -6.74 -0.32 -13.02
CA SER A 575 -6.98 0.90 -13.78
C SER A 575 -6.67 2.09 -12.88
N ILE A 576 -5.51 2.71 -13.09
CA ILE A 576 -4.98 3.76 -12.23
C ILE A 576 -5.19 5.14 -12.86
N ALA A 577 -5.96 5.99 -12.17
CA ALA A 577 -6.21 7.35 -12.66
C ALA A 577 -5.09 8.32 -12.28
N ARG A 578 -4.77 9.23 -13.20
CA ARG A 578 -4.18 10.52 -12.82
C ARG A 578 -5.31 11.41 -12.32
N ASP A 579 -5.49 11.45 -11.00
CA ASP A 579 -6.56 12.21 -10.37
C ASP A 579 -6.42 13.72 -10.58
N ARG A 580 -7.54 14.36 -10.96
CA ARG A 580 -7.62 15.80 -11.13
C ARG A 580 -7.97 16.50 -9.81
N ASP A 581 -8.92 15.95 -9.08
CA ASP A 581 -9.51 16.59 -7.90
C ASP A 581 -8.80 16.14 -6.63
N THR A 582 -8.55 17.08 -5.71
CA THR A 582 -7.64 16.88 -4.58
C THR A 582 -8.35 16.62 -3.26
N GLY A 583 -7.65 15.95 -2.35
CA GLY A 583 -8.00 15.85 -0.94
C GLY A 583 -7.10 16.69 -0.02
N ARG A 584 -7.07 16.32 1.26
CA ARG A 584 -6.14 16.87 2.25
C ARG A 584 -5.74 15.87 3.34
N ILE A 585 -4.60 16.15 3.95
CA ILE A 585 -4.09 15.56 5.18
C ILE A 585 -4.27 16.54 6.32
N TYR A 586 -4.73 16.05 7.48
CA TYR A 586 -4.86 16.84 8.70
C TYR A 586 -4.58 15.98 9.94
N PRO A 587 -4.21 16.57 11.09
CA PRO A 587 -3.91 15.81 12.28
C PRO A 587 -5.20 15.29 12.93
N ASP A 588 -5.19 14.02 13.31
CA ASP A 588 -6.17 13.44 14.22
C ASP A 588 -6.21 14.26 15.53
N PRO A 589 -7.40 14.60 16.05
CA PRO A 589 -7.52 15.50 17.20
C PRO A 589 -6.93 14.93 18.50
N VAL A 590 -6.79 13.61 18.61
CA VAL A 590 -6.27 12.94 19.82
C VAL A 590 -4.84 12.48 19.62
N SER A 591 -4.62 11.60 18.65
CA SER A 591 -3.32 10.97 18.41
C SER A 591 -2.33 11.86 17.66
N ARG A 592 -2.80 12.94 17.03
CA ARG A 592 -2.03 13.81 16.12
C ARG A 592 -1.47 13.09 14.89
N SER A 593 -1.90 11.84 14.64
CA SER A 593 -1.53 11.07 13.45
C SER A 593 -2.21 11.63 12.18
N PRO A 594 -1.71 11.33 10.97
CA PRO A 594 -2.34 11.78 9.74
C PRO A 594 -3.74 11.17 9.53
N ARG A 595 -4.74 12.02 9.27
CA ARG A 595 -6.06 11.68 8.73
C ARG A 595 -6.14 12.08 7.26
N ILE A 596 -6.96 11.38 6.49
CA ILE A 596 -7.03 11.55 5.03
C ILE A 596 -8.47 11.88 4.61
N GLU A 597 -8.71 13.11 4.20
CA GLU A 597 -9.95 13.51 3.55
C GLU A 597 -9.74 13.49 2.04
N TYR A 598 -10.32 12.49 1.37
CA TYR A 598 -10.28 12.34 -0.09
C TYR A 598 -11.42 11.42 -0.54
N SER A 599 -12.06 11.78 -1.65
CA SER A 599 -13.03 10.92 -2.33
C SER A 599 -12.80 11.02 -3.84
N PRO A 600 -12.66 9.90 -4.58
CA PRO A 600 -12.52 9.93 -6.04
C PRO A 600 -13.69 10.68 -6.69
N SER A 601 -13.39 11.69 -7.52
CA SER A 601 -14.41 12.54 -8.15
C SER A 601 -15.24 11.80 -9.20
N ALA A 602 -16.39 12.35 -9.59
CA ALA A 602 -17.16 11.75 -10.70
C ALA A 602 -16.36 11.69 -12.01
N PHE A 603 -15.48 12.67 -12.23
CA PHE A 603 -14.59 12.75 -13.38
C PHE A 603 -13.56 11.62 -13.36
N ASP A 604 -12.81 11.48 -12.26
CA ASP A 604 -11.77 10.46 -12.15
C ASP A 604 -12.38 9.06 -12.22
N ARG A 605 -13.54 8.84 -11.59
CA ARG A 605 -14.25 7.56 -11.63
C ARG A 605 -14.71 7.17 -13.02
N ALA A 606 -15.12 8.14 -13.84
CA ALA A 606 -15.48 7.86 -15.24
C ALA A 606 -14.28 7.32 -16.02
N HIS A 607 -13.09 7.93 -15.86
CA HIS A 607 -11.87 7.45 -16.48
C HIS A 607 -11.43 6.08 -15.96
N VAL A 608 -11.49 5.86 -14.64
CA VAL A 608 -11.23 4.53 -14.04
C VAL A 608 -12.17 3.46 -14.62
N THR A 609 -13.44 3.80 -14.85
CA THR A 609 -14.40 2.87 -15.44
C THR A 609 -14.01 2.50 -16.86
N GLU A 610 -13.59 3.46 -17.70
CA GLU A 610 -13.12 3.16 -19.06
C GLU A 610 -11.91 2.20 -19.05
N GLY A 611 -10.96 2.38 -18.12
CA GLY A 611 -9.84 1.47 -17.99
C GLY A 611 -10.23 0.07 -17.52
N LEU A 612 -11.22 -0.07 -16.64
CA LEU A 612 -11.75 -1.39 -16.26
C LEU A 612 -12.42 -2.12 -17.42
N LEU A 613 -13.16 -1.41 -18.28
CA LEU A 613 -13.74 -1.99 -19.48
C LEU A 613 -12.65 -2.48 -20.44
N ALA A 614 -11.57 -1.70 -20.59
CA ALA A 614 -10.42 -2.09 -21.40
C ALA A 614 -9.70 -3.32 -20.83
N LEU A 615 -9.49 -3.37 -19.50
CA LEU A 615 -8.91 -4.53 -18.81
C LEU A 615 -9.78 -5.79 -18.92
N ALA A 616 -11.10 -5.65 -18.83
CA ALA A 616 -12.00 -6.78 -19.03
C ALA A 616 -11.87 -7.36 -20.44
N LYS A 617 -11.87 -6.52 -21.47
CA LYS A 617 -11.65 -6.94 -22.86
C LYS A 617 -10.28 -7.62 -23.01
N LEU A 618 -9.25 -7.06 -22.38
CA LEU A 618 -7.91 -7.62 -22.35
C LEU A 618 -7.92 -9.05 -21.79
N CYS A 619 -8.47 -9.25 -20.59
CA CYS A 619 -8.61 -10.57 -19.98
C CYS A 619 -9.36 -11.55 -20.88
N TYR A 620 -10.45 -11.10 -21.53
CA TYR A 620 -11.24 -11.92 -22.44
C TYR A 620 -10.42 -12.43 -23.64
N VAL A 621 -9.71 -11.54 -24.34
CA VAL A 621 -8.93 -11.91 -25.55
C VAL A 621 -7.65 -12.69 -25.22
N THR A 622 -7.21 -12.65 -23.96
CA THR A 622 -6.10 -13.48 -23.45
C THR A 622 -6.57 -14.79 -22.84
N GLY A 623 -7.87 -15.13 -22.93
CA GLY A 623 -8.36 -16.46 -22.58
C GLY A 623 -8.86 -16.64 -21.15
N ALA A 624 -9.10 -15.56 -20.40
CA ALA A 624 -9.66 -15.68 -19.06
C ALA A 624 -11.02 -16.41 -19.09
N THR A 625 -11.20 -17.35 -18.16
CA THR A 625 -12.42 -18.13 -17.94
C THR A 625 -13.40 -17.38 -17.04
N GLU A 626 -12.88 -16.52 -16.16
CA GLU A 626 -13.67 -15.65 -15.28
C GLU A 626 -13.05 -14.27 -15.20
N ILE A 627 -13.90 -13.24 -15.11
CA ILE A 627 -13.47 -11.84 -14.96
C ILE A 627 -14.22 -11.20 -13.79
N HIS A 628 -13.46 -10.77 -12.78
CA HIS A 628 -13.95 -10.23 -11.52
C HIS A 628 -13.55 -8.75 -11.42
N PRO A 629 -14.47 -7.79 -11.55
CA PRO A 629 -14.14 -6.37 -11.63
C PRO A 629 -13.95 -5.70 -10.26
N CYS A 630 -14.02 -6.46 -9.16
CA CYS A 630 -13.88 -6.00 -7.78
C CYS A 630 -14.69 -4.73 -7.46
N ILE A 631 -15.87 -4.59 -8.07
CA ILE A 631 -16.84 -3.52 -7.82
C ILE A 631 -18.06 -4.11 -7.16
N GLN A 632 -18.44 -3.55 -6.02
CA GLN A 632 -19.60 -4.00 -5.26
C GLN A 632 -20.86 -3.95 -6.12
N GLY A 633 -21.62 -5.05 -6.15
CA GLY A 633 -22.86 -5.17 -6.94
C GLY A 633 -22.67 -5.65 -8.38
N VAL A 634 -21.44 -5.72 -8.89
CA VAL A 634 -21.16 -6.33 -10.20
C VAL A 634 -20.76 -7.79 -10.02
N LYS A 635 -21.54 -8.71 -10.62
CA LYS A 635 -21.22 -10.14 -10.64
C LYS A 635 -20.03 -10.41 -11.56
N PRO A 636 -19.22 -11.44 -11.31
CA PRO A 636 -18.17 -11.84 -12.25
C PRO A 636 -18.77 -12.27 -13.59
N PHE A 637 -18.04 -12.00 -14.68
CA PHE A 637 -18.33 -12.62 -15.97
C PHE A 637 -17.76 -14.03 -15.96
N ILE A 638 -18.61 -15.02 -16.22
CA ILE A 638 -18.19 -16.43 -16.34
C ILE A 638 -18.30 -16.78 -17.82
N ARG A 639 -17.17 -17.12 -18.44
CA ARG A 639 -17.11 -17.44 -19.87
C ARG A 639 -17.76 -18.78 -20.14
N ASP A 640 -18.61 -18.84 -21.16
CA ASP A 640 -19.05 -20.12 -21.70
C ASP A 640 -17.89 -20.76 -22.50
N LEU A 641 -17.31 -21.82 -21.94
CA LEU A 641 -16.17 -22.52 -22.53
C LEU A 641 -16.58 -23.44 -23.68
N ASP A 642 -17.88 -23.71 -23.85
CA ASP A 642 -18.41 -24.53 -24.94
C ASP A 642 -18.58 -23.69 -26.23
N VAL A 643 -18.49 -22.36 -26.12
CA VAL A 643 -18.51 -21.41 -27.24
C VAL A 643 -17.07 -21.10 -27.66
N VAL A 644 -16.68 -21.58 -28.86
CA VAL A 644 -15.37 -21.29 -29.45
C VAL A 644 -15.39 -19.89 -30.10
N PRO A 645 -14.56 -18.93 -29.64
CA PRO A 645 -14.49 -17.61 -30.26
C PRO A 645 -13.94 -17.70 -31.69
N SER A 646 -14.43 -16.84 -32.59
CA SER A 646 -13.94 -16.80 -33.96
C SER A 646 -12.53 -16.17 -33.98
N PRO A 647 -11.57 -16.70 -34.75
CA PRO A 647 -10.22 -16.11 -34.84
C PRO A 647 -10.17 -14.69 -35.42
N GLN A 648 -11.29 -14.15 -35.91
CA GLN A 648 -11.39 -12.87 -36.62
C GLN A 648 -11.99 -11.74 -35.77
N ASP A 649 -12.30 -12.00 -34.49
CA ASP A 649 -13.02 -11.06 -33.64
C ASP A 649 -12.11 -9.91 -33.15
N VAL A 650 -12.29 -8.72 -33.74
CA VAL A 650 -11.46 -7.52 -33.50
C VAL A 650 -11.73 -6.90 -32.12
N ASP A 651 -12.93 -7.09 -31.56
CA ASP A 651 -13.30 -6.68 -30.19
C ASP A 651 -14.40 -7.60 -29.62
N PRO A 652 -14.16 -8.33 -28.52
CA PRO A 652 -15.15 -9.22 -27.92
C PRO A 652 -16.37 -8.47 -27.37
N GLY A 653 -16.22 -7.20 -26.99
CA GLY A 653 -17.34 -6.36 -26.54
C GLY A 653 -18.34 -6.02 -27.65
N ILE A 654 -18.02 -6.35 -28.90
CA ILE A 654 -18.90 -6.20 -30.07
C ILE A 654 -19.43 -7.56 -30.54
N THR A 655 -18.60 -8.60 -30.45
CA THR A 655 -18.83 -9.90 -31.10
C THR A 655 -19.45 -10.96 -30.18
N ASP A 656 -19.28 -10.84 -28.85
CA ASP A 656 -19.97 -11.67 -27.84
C ASP A 656 -21.08 -10.86 -27.16
N PRO A 657 -22.37 -11.11 -27.48
CA PRO A 657 -23.49 -10.36 -26.90
C PRO A 657 -23.59 -10.48 -25.38
N SER A 658 -23.21 -11.62 -24.80
CA SER A 658 -23.27 -11.84 -23.36
C SER A 658 -22.22 -11.00 -22.64
N PHE A 659 -21.01 -10.95 -23.19
CA PHE A 659 -19.93 -10.13 -22.67
C PHE A 659 -20.21 -8.64 -22.85
N ALA A 660 -20.73 -8.24 -24.01
CA ALA A 660 -21.16 -6.86 -24.28
C ALA A 660 -22.21 -6.37 -23.28
N ALA A 661 -23.22 -7.19 -22.97
CA ALA A 661 -24.25 -6.88 -21.99
C ALA A 661 -23.65 -6.72 -20.57
N TRP A 662 -22.70 -7.60 -20.20
CA TRP A 662 -22.01 -7.51 -18.93
C TRP A 662 -21.13 -6.25 -18.81
N LEU A 663 -20.41 -5.86 -19.87
CA LEU A 663 -19.64 -4.61 -19.92
C LEU A 663 -20.54 -3.38 -19.75
N ALA A 664 -21.72 -3.38 -20.38
CA ALA A 664 -22.69 -2.30 -20.22
C ALA A 664 -23.19 -2.19 -18.77
N GLU A 665 -23.43 -3.31 -18.10
CA GLU A 665 -23.84 -3.35 -16.70
C GLU A 665 -22.72 -2.87 -15.76
N LEU A 666 -21.47 -3.32 -15.99
CA LEU A 666 -20.28 -2.84 -15.28
C LEU A 666 -20.16 -1.32 -15.38
N LYS A 667 -20.30 -0.75 -16.60
CA LYS A 667 -20.28 0.70 -16.82
C LYS A 667 -21.42 1.42 -16.12
N ARG A 668 -22.63 0.85 -16.15
CA ARG A 668 -23.84 1.45 -15.53
C ARG A 668 -23.75 1.50 -14.01
N ILE A 669 -23.28 0.42 -13.38
CA ILE A 669 -23.10 0.36 -11.93
C ILE A 669 -21.95 1.30 -11.53
N GLY A 670 -20.79 1.12 -12.18
CA GLY A 670 -19.55 1.85 -11.88
C GLY A 670 -19.11 1.69 -10.43
N ASN A 671 -18.04 2.39 -10.04
CA ASN A 671 -17.63 2.43 -8.64
C ASN A 671 -18.06 3.78 -8.02
N LYS A 672 -18.93 3.76 -6.99
CA LYS A 672 -19.43 4.97 -6.32
C LYS A 672 -18.98 4.99 -4.84
N PRO A 673 -18.25 6.03 -4.40
CA PRO A 673 -18.01 6.30 -2.98
C PRO A 673 -19.32 6.54 -2.22
N PRO A 674 -19.41 6.19 -0.93
CA PRO A 674 -18.40 5.48 -0.13
C PRO A 674 -18.48 3.94 -0.29
N VAL A 675 -19.42 3.43 -1.09
CA VAL A 675 -19.78 2.00 -1.15
C VAL A 675 -18.64 1.15 -1.71
N GLY A 676 -18.09 1.50 -2.86
CA GLY A 676 -16.98 0.74 -3.43
C GLY A 676 -15.61 1.22 -2.93
N THR A 677 -14.64 0.32 -3.00
CA THR A 677 -13.28 0.53 -2.49
C THR A 677 -12.33 0.78 -3.66
N PHE A 678 -11.63 1.90 -3.61
CA PHE A 678 -10.44 2.16 -4.41
C PHE A 678 -9.20 1.84 -3.57
N ALA A 679 -8.06 1.64 -4.21
CA ALA A 679 -6.78 1.54 -3.53
C ALA A 679 -5.80 2.63 -3.99
N CYS A 680 -4.76 2.87 -3.20
CA CYS A 680 -3.73 3.86 -3.45
C CYS A 680 -2.38 3.45 -2.84
N ALA A 681 -1.31 3.61 -3.61
CA ALA A 681 0.08 3.58 -3.13
C ALA A 681 0.88 4.85 -3.51
N HIS A 682 0.24 5.87 -4.07
CA HIS A 682 0.89 7.06 -4.65
C HIS A 682 0.39 8.35 -4.01
N GLN A 683 0.82 8.62 -2.76
CA GLN A 683 0.41 9.85 -2.07
C GLN A 683 1.32 11.01 -2.48
N MET A 684 0.76 12.12 -2.98
CA MET A 684 1.51 13.28 -3.47
C MET A 684 0.86 14.63 -3.07
N GLY A 685 1.62 15.72 -3.09
CA GLY A 685 1.10 17.09 -3.19
C GLY A 685 0.65 17.80 -1.90
N SER A 686 0.65 17.13 -0.75
CA SER A 686 0.16 17.71 0.53
C SER A 686 0.98 18.90 1.07
N ASN A 687 2.16 19.17 0.52
CA ASN A 687 2.96 20.38 0.75
C ASN A 687 3.37 21.03 -0.59
N ARG A 688 2.40 21.21 -1.51
CA ARG A 688 2.66 21.55 -2.91
C ARG A 688 3.67 22.70 -3.12
N MET A 689 4.54 22.51 -4.10
CA MET A 689 5.44 23.53 -4.63
C MET A 689 4.65 24.60 -5.40
N SER A 690 5.09 25.85 -5.29
CA SER A 690 4.40 27.01 -5.87
C SER A 690 5.35 28.16 -6.13
N THR A 691 4.95 29.08 -7.01
CA THR A 691 5.69 30.33 -7.30
C THR A 691 5.36 31.46 -6.33
N ARG A 692 4.26 31.34 -5.56
CA ARG A 692 3.81 32.33 -4.58
C ARG A 692 3.34 31.62 -3.31
N GLU A 693 3.65 32.20 -2.15
CA GLU A 693 3.29 31.67 -0.83
C GLU A 693 1.81 31.31 -0.67
N LYS A 694 0.89 32.18 -1.13
CA LYS A 694 -0.55 31.92 -1.03
C LYS A 694 -1.02 30.68 -1.82
N ASP A 695 -0.20 30.23 -2.77
CA ASP A 695 -0.52 29.14 -3.66
C ASP A 695 0.23 27.85 -3.30
N GLY A 696 0.88 27.71 -2.16
CA GLY A 696 1.51 26.44 -1.79
C GLY A 696 2.28 26.49 -0.48
N VAL A 697 3.06 25.45 -0.21
CA VAL A 697 3.81 25.31 1.04
C VAL A 697 5.29 25.59 0.84
N VAL A 698 5.83 25.18 -0.31
CA VAL A 698 7.24 25.42 -0.65
C VAL A 698 7.42 26.24 -1.92
N ASP A 699 8.54 26.97 -1.97
CA ASP A 699 9.04 27.64 -3.17
C ASP A 699 9.63 26.62 -4.18
N PRO A 700 10.02 27.04 -5.40
CA PRO A 700 10.60 26.15 -6.41
C PRO A 700 11.95 25.52 -6.03
N LYS A 701 12.53 25.89 -4.89
CA LYS A 701 13.77 25.35 -4.32
C LYS A 701 13.49 24.49 -3.09
N GLY A 702 12.22 24.20 -2.80
CA GLY A 702 11.79 23.37 -1.68
C GLY A 702 11.79 24.09 -0.33
N ARG A 703 12.02 25.41 -0.28
CA ARG A 703 12.00 26.18 0.98
C ARG A 703 10.58 26.38 1.44
N VAL A 704 10.32 26.15 2.72
CA VAL A 704 9.01 26.42 3.31
C VAL A 704 8.78 27.92 3.39
N TRP A 705 7.68 28.40 2.78
CA TRP A 705 7.33 29.82 2.79
C TRP A 705 7.20 30.36 4.23
N GLY A 706 7.63 31.60 4.44
CA GLY A 706 7.59 32.27 5.74
C GLY A 706 8.65 31.77 6.74
N THR A 707 9.64 30.99 6.29
CA THR A 707 10.71 30.46 7.16
C THR A 707 12.09 30.58 6.52
N GLU A 708 13.12 30.54 7.36
CA GLU A 708 14.52 30.40 6.93
C GLU A 708 15.08 29.04 7.35
N GLY A 709 15.85 28.41 6.45
CA GLY A 709 16.58 27.17 6.78
C GLY A 709 15.73 25.90 6.86
N LEU A 710 14.43 25.98 6.55
CA LEU A 710 13.51 24.82 6.51
C LEU A 710 13.10 24.48 5.08
N TYR A 711 13.18 23.19 4.74
CA TYR A 711 12.86 22.67 3.41
C TYR A 711 11.96 21.43 3.55
N VAL A 712 11.19 21.14 2.49
CA VAL A 712 10.54 19.85 2.30
C VAL A 712 11.10 19.21 1.04
N SER A 713 11.48 17.93 1.12
CA SER A 713 12.03 17.17 0.01
C SER A 713 11.48 15.75 0.02
N ASP A 714 10.25 15.60 -0.44
CA ASP A 714 9.56 14.34 -0.67
C ASP A 714 8.36 14.54 -1.62
N ALA A 715 7.57 13.49 -1.87
CA ALA A 715 6.45 13.53 -2.81
C ALA A 715 5.33 14.53 -2.44
N SER A 716 5.31 15.04 -1.20
CA SER A 716 4.37 16.08 -0.78
C SER A 716 4.54 17.39 -1.56
N VAL A 717 5.72 17.65 -2.14
CA VAL A 717 5.97 18.91 -2.87
C VAL A 717 5.42 18.93 -4.30
N PHE A 718 4.85 17.83 -4.79
CA PHE A 718 4.40 17.73 -6.18
C PHE A 718 3.34 18.79 -6.50
N PRO A 719 3.42 19.49 -7.65
CA PRO A 719 2.40 20.48 -8.02
C PRO A 719 1.03 19.86 -8.34
N SER A 720 1.01 18.67 -8.95
CA SER A 720 -0.18 17.84 -9.18
C SER A 720 0.18 16.36 -9.27
N ALA A 721 -0.82 15.49 -9.47
CA ALA A 721 -0.62 14.07 -9.75
C ALA A 721 0.36 13.88 -10.93
N SER A 722 1.35 12.98 -10.76
CA SER A 722 2.44 12.83 -11.74
C SER A 722 2.08 11.99 -12.97
N GLY A 723 0.95 11.26 -12.93
CA GLY A 723 0.52 10.36 -14.02
C GLY A 723 1.38 9.10 -14.20
N VAL A 724 2.39 8.91 -13.35
CA VAL A 724 3.29 7.74 -13.32
C VAL A 724 3.60 7.37 -11.87
N ASN A 725 4.27 6.24 -11.62
CA ASN A 725 4.77 5.93 -10.28
C ASN A 725 5.70 7.07 -9.80
N PRO A 726 5.49 7.63 -8.58
CA PRO A 726 6.09 8.91 -8.21
C PRO A 726 7.58 8.83 -7.82
N MET A 727 8.18 7.65 -7.71
CA MET A 727 9.54 7.47 -7.18
C MET A 727 10.59 8.30 -7.95
N ILE A 728 10.65 8.14 -9.28
CA ILE A 728 11.66 8.82 -10.10
C ILE A 728 11.47 10.33 -10.05
N THR A 729 10.23 10.79 -10.22
CA THR A 729 9.87 12.21 -10.11
C THR A 729 10.27 12.80 -8.75
N ASN A 730 10.00 12.07 -7.65
CA ASN A 730 10.33 12.50 -6.30
C ASN A 730 11.84 12.61 -6.10
N MET A 731 12.58 11.56 -6.46
CA MET A 731 14.04 11.55 -6.36
C MET A 731 14.68 12.66 -7.21
N ALA A 732 14.15 12.96 -8.40
CA ALA A 732 14.67 14.02 -9.25
C ALA A 732 14.40 15.43 -8.68
N ILE A 733 13.23 15.65 -8.07
CA ILE A 733 12.95 16.90 -7.35
C ILE A 733 13.88 17.02 -6.13
N SER A 734 14.12 15.93 -5.39
CA SER A 734 15.03 15.92 -4.26
C SER A 734 16.49 16.14 -4.65
N ASP A 735 16.91 15.65 -5.83
CA ASP A 735 18.23 15.96 -6.41
C ASP A 735 18.38 17.47 -6.62
N TRP A 736 17.37 18.12 -7.22
CA TRP A 736 17.36 19.57 -7.38
C TRP A 736 17.44 20.34 -6.05
N ILE A 737 16.56 19.99 -5.10
CA ILE A 737 16.46 20.68 -3.80
C ILE A 737 17.77 20.55 -3.01
N SER A 738 18.32 19.32 -2.90
CA SER A 738 19.54 19.07 -2.13
C SER A 738 20.77 19.78 -2.69
N ARG A 739 20.92 19.85 -4.01
CA ARG A 739 21.98 20.63 -4.66
C ARG A 739 21.82 22.13 -4.40
N GLY A 740 20.58 22.63 -4.34
CA GLY A 740 20.26 23.99 -3.93
C GLY A 740 20.68 24.28 -2.48
N VAL A 741 20.30 23.40 -1.55
CA VAL A 741 20.71 23.49 -0.13
C VAL A 741 22.23 23.49 0.02
N SER A 742 22.93 22.62 -0.71
CA SER A 742 24.40 22.54 -0.68
C SER A 742 25.06 23.86 -1.11
N LYS A 743 24.55 24.50 -2.18
CA LYS A 743 25.04 25.80 -2.65
C LYS A 743 24.84 26.89 -1.60
N GLU A 744 23.71 26.91 -0.91
CA GLU A 744 23.46 27.89 0.16
C GLU A 744 24.36 27.71 1.38
N LEU A 745 24.83 26.48 1.64
CA LEU A 745 25.80 26.18 2.69
C LEU A 745 27.25 26.42 2.25
N GLY A 746 27.50 26.84 1.00
CA GLY A 746 28.85 27.07 0.46
C GLY A 746 29.58 25.78 0.05
N GLY A 747 28.86 24.69 -0.20
CA GLY A 747 29.44 23.40 -0.62
C GLY A 747 30.11 23.45 -2.00
N ARG A 748 31.18 22.65 -2.17
CA ARG A 748 31.85 22.42 -3.47
C ARG A 748 31.26 21.15 -4.11
N MET A 749 30.30 21.27 -5.00
CA MET A 749 29.91 20.13 -5.85
C MET A 749 30.82 20.07 -7.07
N GLU A 750 31.75 19.11 -7.10
CA GLU A 750 32.36 18.69 -8.37
C GLU A 750 31.27 17.99 -9.20
N ALA A 751 31.13 18.39 -10.46
CA ALA A 751 30.30 17.67 -11.43
C ALA A 751 30.97 16.33 -11.76
N ARG A 752 30.80 15.33 -10.89
CA ARG A 752 31.14 13.94 -11.23
C ARG A 752 29.93 13.33 -11.93
N LEU A 753 30.12 13.06 -13.22
CA LEU A 753 29.16 12.46 -14.15
C LEU A 753 28.69 11.10 -13.65
#